data_AF-A0A8S0WIG0-F1
#
_entry.id   AF-A0A8S0WIG0-F1
#
_cell.length_a   1.000
_cell.length_b   1.000
_cell.length_c   1.000
_cell.angle_alpha   90.00
_cell.angle_beta   90.00
_cell.angle_gamma   90.00
#
_symmetry.space_group_name_H-M   'P 1'
#
loop_
_entity.id
_entity.type
_entity.pdbx_description
1 polymer ?
#
loop_
_entity_poly.entity_id
_entity_poly.type
_entity_poly.pdbx_seq_one_letter_code
_entity_poly.pdbx_strand_id
1 'polypeptide(L)'
;MSKTLYDGLNAIDEAHKDLAADPKILDAEAKKINIQEQASSDLVRTKASLLFDTGIVEKMIGVLEGTNVFTTNAPKNLDFTIPDTKTLKTKLKYDKALGSIQITGVLTDSEINDYKNLSTELAWSAALTRIQKQQSKLFKEILSGVFADEKTKTAAEKAALEVIIKFGDITLPIDKIPAGDPDPNAAPQKRIAFLEIFLPYLRQQLTHRFVIETLAAYAELESKVTDELVSKILKLGTPAEPIYTIFEKIKDSAKPTETNWSGYLIPAAHANFTFIIKNSDAAPVISIDGVALHFTVQEDPTNEWWSDTEELQAGKLYKLTTTGVELKNIFWKTPASAITAIPSSALIPDFASKQAEPALIALKKSAMLVSGFELSADEIRFLDEHKGEFDGLDFNVLKSIDKWLRLEAYARLRNSLPQAKINILDFWHWVNDSTSDVSKLSDKIVELTTWKKERIDKLIAADHFNIAKLTDYRNEKNLLKLQKALKVADKIGMDINLLFDWAIPSSNFKKCRTIADSIKNAIRARYNQTDWEQVVKPLNDQLRNHQRDALTAYLLQQPELIAWNVVDAEGLFEYFLIDIQMDACMETSRIKQALSSVQLFVQRCFLGLEEEHNGITPDVLDRSRWEWMQRYRVWEANRKVFLYPENWIESNLRDDKSPFFKELESELLQKDINK
;
A
#
# COMPACT_ATOMS: atom_id res chain seq x y z
N MET A 1 25.71 2.67 8.49
CA MET A 1 24.93 1.51 7.99
C MET A 1 25.83 0.41 7.45
N SER A 2 26.57 0.63 6.34
CA SER A 2 27.45 -0.40 5.77
C SER A 2 28.47 -0.97 6.77
N LYS A 3 28.95 -0.13 7.69
CA LYS A 3 29.80 -0.57 8.81
C LYS A 3 29.11 -1.56 9.75
N THR A 4 27.93 -1.17 10.24
CA THR A 4 27.08 -1.99 11.12
C THR A 4 26.78 -3.35 10.48
N LEU A 5 26.43 -3.35 9.19
CA LEU A 5 26.22 -4.58 8.43
C LEU A 5 27.49 -5.41 8.35
N TYR A 6 28.61 -4.82 7.93
CA TYR A 6 29.89 -5.52 7.81
C TYR A 6 30.33 -6.17 9.14
N ASP A 7 30.25 -5.43 10.25
CA ASP A 7 30.66 -5.94 11.56
C ASP A 7 29.74 -7.04 12.07
N GLY A 8 28.41 -6.84 11.97
CA GLY A 8 27.46 -7.84 12.44
C GLY A 8 27.51 -9.14 11.61
N LEU A 9 27.70 -9.04 10.29
CA LEU A 9 27.87 -10.20 9.43
C LEU A 9 29.13 -10.99 9.77
N ASN A 10 30.27 -10.31 9.95
CA ASN A 10 31.50 -10.97 10.36
C ASN A 10 31.39 -11.56 11.78
N ALA A 11 30.69 -10.90 12.70
CA ALA A 11 30.46 -11.42 14.04
C ALA A 11 29.62 -12.71 14.03
N ILE A 12 28.62 -12.80 13.14
CA ILE A 12 27.82 -14.03 12.95
C ILE A 12 28.70 -15.16 12.40
N ASP A 13 29.52 -14.87 11.38
CA ASP A 13 30.43 -15.87 10.81
C ASP A 13 31.46 -16.36 11.84
N GLU A 14 31.99 -15.45 12.66
CA GLU A 14 32.95 -15.77 13.72
C GLU A 14 32.33 -16.58 14.86
N ALA A 15 31.13 -16.21 15.34
CA ALA A 15 30.46 -16.88 16.44
C ALA A 15 29.90 -18.27 16.09
N HIS A 16 29.71 -18.54 14.79
CA HIS A 16 29.07 -19.75 14.28
C HIS A 16 29.91 -20.46 13.22
N LYS A 17 31.24 -20.41 13.33
CA LYS A 17 32.17 -21.14 12.43
C LYS A 17 31.82 -22.62 12.31
N ASP A 18 32.14 -23.18 11.15
CA ASP A 18 32.11 -24.62 10.95
C ASP A 18 33.07 -25.31 11.92
N LEU A 19 32.73 -26.55 12.30
CA LEU A 19 33.62 -27.34 13.12
C LEU A 19 34.91 -27.61 12.36
N ALA A 20 36.03 -27.30 13.01
CA ALA A 20 37.36 -27.62 12.52
C ALA A 20 38.20 -28.18 13.67
N ALA A 21 39.10 -29.10 13.35
CA ALA A 21 40.06 -29.60 14.32
C ALA A 21 41.03 -28.48 14.75
N ASP A 22 41.56 -28.57 15.97
CA ASP A 22 42.61 -27.66 16.43
C ASP A 22 43.77 -27.66 15.42
N PRO A 23 44.16 -26.48 14.86
CA PRO A 23 45.21 -26.38 13.85
C PRO A 23 46.58 -26.87 14.35
N LYS A 24 46.79 -27.01 15.66
CA LYS A 24 48.01 -27.59 16.26
C LYS A 24 48.06 -29.11 16.15
N ILE A 25 46.94 -29.79 15.91
CA ILE A 25 46.90 -31.24 15.72
C ILE A 25 47.30 -31.54 14.28
N LEU A 26 48.34 -32.36 14.10
CA LEU A 26 48.84 -32.75 12.77
C LEU A 26 48.32 -34.12 12.32
N ASP A 27 48.09 -35.03 13.27
CA ASP A 27 47.62 -36.39 13.00
C ASP A 27 46.15 -36.40 12.52
N ALA A 28 45.86 -37.18 11.47
CA ALA A 28 44.56 -37.18 10.82
C ALA A 28 43.46 -37.83 11.67
N GLU A 29 43.80 -38.84 12.48
CA GLU A 29 42.83 -39.54 13.31
C GLU A 29 42.55 -38.74 14.59
N ALA A 30 43.58 -38.15 15.19
CA ALA A 30 43.45 -37.20 16.29
C ALA A 30 42.60 -35.97 15.91
N LYS A 31 42.66 -35.51 14.64
CA LYS A 31 41.77 -34.45 14.13
C LYS A 31 40.30 -34.87 14.15
N LYS A 32 39.98 -36.11 13.74
CA LYS A 32 38.59 -36.61 13.78
C LYS A 32 38.08 -36.71 15.20
N ILE A 33 38.89 -37.25 16.11
CA ILE A 33 38.56 -37.36 17.54
C ILE A 33 38.31 -35.96 18.13
N ASN A 34 39.17 -34.99 17.82
CA ASN A 34 38.98 -33.62 18.28
C ASN A 34 37.68 -32.98 17.78
N ILE A 35 37.31 -33.17 16.51
CA ILE A 35 36.03 -32.70 15.96
C ILE A 35 34.85 -33.39 16.67
N GLN A 36 34.99 -34.68 16.97
CA GLN A 36 33.97 -35.47 17.65
C GLN A 36 33.73 -35.01 19.09
N GLU A 37 34.79 -34.64 19.81
CA GLU A 37 34.71 -34.08 21.17
C GLU A 37 34.06 -32.69 21.17
N GLN A 38 34.35 -31.87 20.15
CA GLN A 38 33.72 -30.56 19.99
C GLN A 38 32.21 -30.66 19.69
N ALA A 39 31.79 -31.66 18.92
CA ALA A 39 30.40 -31.89 18.51
C ALA A 39 29.54 -32.48 19.65
N SER A 40 29.44 -31.79 20.79
CA SER A 40 28.65 -32.20 21.95
C SER A 40 27.14 -31.95 21.77
N SER A 41 26.31 -32.71 22.50
CA SER A 41 24.86 -32.49 22.52
C SER A 41 24.48 -31.10 23.06
N ASP A 42 25.30 -30.54 23.96
CA ASP A 42 25.13 -29.18 24.48
C ASP A 42 25.43 -28.12 23.42
N LEU A 43 26.43 -28.34 22.57
CA LEU A 43 26.70 -27.46 21.43
C LEU A 43 25.53 -27.50 20.45
N VAL A 44 25.04 -28.70 20.09
CA VAL A 44 23.86 -28.85 19.22
C VAL A 44 22.66 -28.12 19.81
N ARG A 45 22.36 -28.32 21.10
CA ARG A 45 21.24 -27.65 21.77
C ARG A 45 21.40 -26.13 21.74
N THR A 46 22.59 -25.63 22.07
CA THR A 46 22.89 -24.19 22.09
C THR A 46 22.69 -23.56 20.72
N LYS A 47 23.17 -24.21 19.65
CA LYS A 47 23.06 -23.67 18.28
C LYS A 47 21.64 -23.80 17.73
N ALA A 48 20.98 -24.94 17.94
CA ALA A 48 19.62 -25.18 17.46
C ALA A 48 18.58 -24.25 18.12
N SER A 49 18.76 -23.94 19.41
CA SER A 49 17.87 -23.03 20.17
C SER A 49 17.88 -21.58 19.68
N LEU A 50 18.81 -21.21 18.79
CA LEU A 50 18.82 -19.87 18.18
C LEU A 50 17.75 -19.70 17.09
N LEU A 51 17.23 -20.81 16.55
CA LEU A 51 16.21 -20.81 15.49
C LEU A 51 14.95 -21.58 15.86
N PHE A 52 15.08 -22.64 16.66
CA PHE A 52 13.97 -23.54 16.98
C PHE A 52 13.54 -23.41 18.43
N ASP A 53 12.27 -23.68 18.70
CA ASP A 53 11.74 -23.78 20.04
C ASP A 53 12.29 -25.02 20.77
N THR A 54 12.30 -24.95 22.10
CA THR A 54 12.86 -26.01 22.96
C THR A 54 12.28 -27.39 22.66
N GLY A 55 11.00 -27.48 22.30
CA GLY A 55 10.35 -28.76 22.01
C GLY A 55 10.87 -29.43 20.73
N ILE A 56 11.13 -28.64 19.67
CA ILE A 56 11.75 -29.13 18.44
C ILE A 56 13.23 -29.47 18.69
N VAL A 57 13.96 -28.64 19.45
CA VAL A 57 15.37 -28.88 19.77
C VAL A 57 15.56 -30.22 20.49
N GLU A 58 14.74 -30.53 21.49
CA GLU A 58 14.86 -31.80 22.20
C GLU A 58 14.49 -33.01 21.32
N LYS A 59 13.54 -32.86 20.38
CA LYS A 59 13.27 -33.90 19.37
C LYS A 59 14.44 -34.08 18.41
N MET A 60 15.11 -33.00 18.00
CA MET A 60 16.33 -33.06 17.18
C MET A 60 17.44 -33.80 17.92
N ILE A 61 17.72 -33.43 19.18
CA ILE A 61 18.65 -34.14 20.04
C ILE A 61 18.28 -35.62 20.13
N GLY A 62 16.99 -35.94 20.34
CA GLY A 62 16.54 -37.33 20.39
C GLY A 62 16.72 -38.12 19.09
N VAL A 63 16.76 -37.47 17.92
CA VAL A 63 17.11 -38.10 16.64
C VAL A 63 18.60 -38.38 16.56
N LEU A 64 19.43 -37.46 17.07
CA LEU A 64 20.89 -37.60 17.02
C LEU A 64 21.41 -38.59 18.06
N GLU A 65 20.83 -38.59 19.26
CA GLU A 65 21.21 -39.48 20.37
C GLU A 65 20.51 -40.85 20.32
N GLY A 66 19.53 -41.03 19.42
CA GLY A 66 18.78 -42.29 19.33
C GLY A 66 17.81 -42.54 20.49
N THR A 67 17.34 -41.49 21.17
CA THR A 67 16.50 -41.59 22.38
C THR A 67 15.01 -41.38 22.12
N ASN A 68 14.62 -40.97 20.90
CA ASN A 68 13.21 -40.82 20.54
C ASN A 68 12.48 -42.17 20.58
N VAL A 69 11.30 -42.20 21.21
CA VAL A 69 10.46 -43.41 21.32
C VAL A 69 9.32 -43.36 20.32
N PHE A 70 9.22 -44.39 19.49
CA PHE A 70 8.18 -44.56 18.48
C PHE A 70 7.27 -45.71 18.88
N THR A 71 5.96 -45.51 18.82
CA THR A 71 4.97 -46.50 19.27
C THR A 71 3.97 -46.81 18.16
N THR A 72 3.62 -48.08 17.98
CA THR A 72 2.55 -48.48 17.07
C THR A 72 1.86 -49.76 17.54
N ASN A 73 0.68 -50.04 16.98
CA ASN A 73 -0.02 -51.29 17.19
C ASN A 73 0.75 -52.47 16.55
N ALA A 74 0.63 -53.65 17.15
CA ALA A 74 1.22 -54.91 16.72
C ALA A 74 0.26 -56.06 17.05
N PRO A 75 0.46 -57.28 16.51
CA PRO A 75 -0.35 -58.44 16.88
C PRO A 75 -0.33 -58.68 18.39
N LYS A 76 -1.44 -59.17 18.95
CA LYS A 76 -1.57 -59.53 20.37
C LYS A 76 -1.09 -60.96 20.60
N ASN A 77 -0.67 -61.24 21.84
CA ASN A 77 -0.37 -62.59 22.30
C ASN A 77 0.71 -63.34 21.47
N LEU A 78 1.66 -62.62 20.88
CA LEU A 78 2.85 -63.26 20.33
C LEU A 78 3.78 -63.67 21.47
N ASP A 79 4.25 -64.92 21.44
CA ASP A 79 5.24 -65.41 22.41
C ASP A 79 6.58 -65.62 21.71
N PHE A 80 7.52 -64.71 22.01
CA PHE A 80 8.92 -64.82 21.60
C PHE A 80 9.81 -64.29 22.73
N THR A 81 11.07 -64.71 22.74
CA THR A 81 12.08 -64.20 23.68
C THR A 81 13.23 -63.60 22.88
N ILE A 82 13.65 -62.39 23.23
CA ILE A 82 14.84 -61.76 22.63
C ILE A 82 16.06 -62.19 23.44
N PRO A 83 17.06 -62.86 22.84
CA PRO A 83 18.26 -63.27 23.55
C PRO A 83 19.02 -62.08 24.13
N ASP A 84 19.66 -62.25 25.29
CA ASP A 84 20.49 -61.19 25.92
C ASP A 84 21.67 -60.75 25.06
N THR A 85 22.09 -61.60 24.12
CA THR A 85 23.17 -61.30 23.17
C THR A 85 22.76 -60.36 22.03
N LYS A 86 21.47 -60.07 21.87
CA LYS A 86 20.94 -59.22 20.78
C LYS A 86 20.73 -57.78 21.26
N THR A 87 21.34 -56.81 20.57
CA THR A 87 21.23 -55.38 20.90
C THR A 87 19.79 -54.87 20.81
N LEU A 88 18.96 -55.48 19.93
CA LEU A 88 17.54 -55.20 19.78
C LEU A 88 16.76 -55.23 21.11
N LYS A 89 17.18 -56.07 22.08
CA LYS A 89 16.54 -56.19 23.39
C LYS A 89 16.46 -54.87 24.15
N THR A 90 17.44 -53.99 23.95
CA THR A 90 17.51 -52.68 24.63
C THR A 90 16.59 -51.64 24.00
N LYS A 91 16.19 -51.82 22.73
CA LYS A 91 15.41 -50.84 21.97
C LYS A 91 13.94 -51.21 21.79
N LEU A 92 13.63 -52.50 21.72
CA LEU A 92 12.27 -53.00 21.49
C LEU A 92 11.58 -53.35 22.81
N LYS A 93 10.43 -52.71 23.07
CA LYS A 93 9.45 -53.15 24.07
C LYS A 93 8.20 -53.64 23.35
N TYR A 94 7.70 -54.81 23.72
CA TYR A 94 6.47 -55.37 23.19
C TYR A 94 5.48 -55.63 24.33
N ASP A 95 4.31 -55.02 24.24
CA ASP A 95 3.18 -55.29 25.13
C ASP A 95 2.24 -56.28 24.43
N LYS A 96 2.29 -57.54 24.89
CA LYS A 96 1.48 -58.62 24.32
C LYS A 96 -0.02 -58.51 24.63
N ALA A 97 -0.40 -57.85 25.73
CA ALA A 97 -1.79 -57.69 26.14
C ALA A 97 -2.47 -56.57 25.33
N LEU A 98 -1.77 -55.46 25.16
CA LEU A 98 -2.23 -54.33 24.38
C LEU A 98 -2.05 -54.54 22.87
N GLY A 99 -1.10 -55.38 22.45
CA GLY A 99 -0.72 -55.52 21.05
C GLY A 99 -0.06 -54.24 20.57
N SER A 100 1.01 -53.83 21.23
CA SER A 100 1.75 -52.63 20.85
C SER A 100 3.25 -52.85 20.98
N ILE A 101 4.01 -52.20 20.10
CA ILE A 101 5.45 -52.14 20.18
C ILE A 101 5.89 -50.71 20.43
N GLN A 102 7.00 -50.58 21.15
CA GLN A 102 7.77 -49.35 21.26
C GLN A 102 9.19 -49.64 20.79
N ILE A 103 9.71 -48.78 19.91
CA ILE A 103 11.10 -48.81 19.48
C ILE A 103 11.75 -47.49 19.89
N THR A 104 12.87 -47.58 20.59
CA THR A 104 13.71 -46.42 20.95
C THR A 104 14.80 -46.26 19.89
N GLY A 105 14.90 -45.07 19.28
CA GLY A 105 15.85 -44.77 18.22
C GLY A 105 15.52 -45.41 16.87
N VAL A 106 16.53 -45.53 16.02
CA VAL A 106 16.54 -46.19 14.70
C VAL A 106 17.27 -47.52 14.83
N LEU A 107 16.66 -48.58 14.28
CA LEU A 107 17.26 -49.91 14.28
C LEU A 107 18.36 -50.02 13.23
N THR A 108 19.45 -50.72 13.55
CA THR A 108 20.47 -51.12 12.57
C THR A 108 19.95 -52.22 11.63
N ASP A 109 20.62 -52.46 10.51
CA ASP A 109 20.22 -53.54 9.57
C ASP A 109 20.22 -54.92 10.25
N SER A 110 21.17 -55.16 11.15
CA SER A 110 21.20 -56.39 11.97
C SER A 110 19.98 -56.47 12.89
N GLU A 111 19.61 -55.37 13.55
CA GLU A 111 18.45 -55.32 14.44
C GLU A 111 17.12 -55.42 13.68
N ILE A 112 17.05 -54.90 12.46
CA ILE A 112 15.90 -55.06 11.57
C ILE A 112 15.71 -56.53 11.20
N ASN A 113 16.80 -57.23 10.88
CA ASN A 113 16.77 -58.67 10.60
C ASN A 113 16.37 -59.47 11.84
N ASP A 114 16.94 -59.13 13.00
CA ASP A 114 16.57 -59.76 14.27
C ASP A 114 15.08 -59.54 14.58
N TYR A 115 14.55 -58.31 14.39
CA TYR A 115 13.15 -57.99 14.59
C TYR A 115 12.24 -58.83 13.70
N LYS A 116 12.57 -58.96 12.41
CA LYS A 116 11.78 -59.74 11.44
C LYS A 116 11.78 -61.24 11.77
N ASN A 117 12.85 -61.75 12.38
CA ASN A 117 12.95 -63.15 12.77
C ASN A 117 12.17 -63.49 14.05
N LEU A 118 11.67 -62.50 14.80
CA LEU A 118 10.87 -62.74 16.02
C LEU A 118 9.46 -63.30 15.73
N SER A 119 8.88 -63.00 14.56
CA SER A 119 7.58 -63.52 14.16
C SER A 119 7.40 -63.50 12.64
N THR A 120 6.78 -64.54 12.10
CA THR A 120 6.42 -64.65 10.68
C THR A 120 5.11 -63.96 10.32
N GLU A 121 4.40 -63.38 11.30
CA GLU A 121 3.14 -62.68 11.03
C GLU A 121 3.36 -61.42 10.18
N LEU A 122 2.58 -61.28 9.10
CA LEU A 122 2.63 -60.11 8.22
C LEU A 122 2.38 -58.80 8.99
N ALA A 123 1.48 -58.82 9.97
CA ALA A 123 1.15 -57.67 10.79
C ALA A 123 2.28 -57.24 11.75
N TRP A 124 3.20 -58.16 12.12
CA TRP A 124 4.40 -57.86 12.91
C TRP A 124 5.43 -57.07 12.08
N SER A 125 5.71 -57.54 10.87
CA SER A 125 6.59 -56.84 9.92
C SER A 125 6.00 -55.47 9.53
N ALA A 126 4.68 -55.40 9.33
CA ALA A 126 4.00 -54.14 9.05
C ALA A 126 4.10 -53.12 10.20
N ALA A 127 4.21 -53.58 11.45
CA ALA A 127 4.44 -52.70 12.61
C ALA A 127 5.81 -52.00 12.53
N LEU A 128 6.87 -52.72 12.16
CA LEU A 128 8.18 -52.11 11.92
C LEU A 128 8.12 -51.08 10.79
N THR A 129 7.44 -51.38 9.68
CA THR A 129 7.26 -50.42 8.59
C THR A 129 6.52 -49.15 9.05
N ARG A 130 5.53 -49.27 9.95
CA ARG A 130 4.86 -48.10 10.55
C ARG A 130 5.83 -47.27 11.40
N ILE A 131 6.69 -47.91 12.20
CA ILE A 131 7.72 -47.21 12.98
C ILE A 131 8.71 -46.48 12.06
N GLN A 132 9.22 -47.13 11.01
CA GLN A 132 10.12 -46.51 10.04
C GLN A 132 9.49 -45.31 9.32
N LYS A 133 8.18 -45.38 9.04
CA LYS A 133 7.42 -44.23 8.51
C LYS A 133 7.29 -43.11 9.55
N GLN A 134 7.10 -43.41 10.83
CA GLN A 134 7.09 -42.39 11.89
C GLN A 134 8.45 -41.71 12.05
N GLN A 135 9.56 -42.46 12.02
CA GLN A 135 10.92 -41.92 12.03
C GLN A 135 11.17 -41.01 10.82
N SER A 136 10.80 -41.46 9.62
CA SER A 136 10.92 -40.68 8.39
C SER A 136 10.06 -39.41 8.42
N LYS A 137 8.84 -39.51 8.96
CA LYS A 137 7.94 -38.37 9.17
C LYS A 137 8.56 -37.36 10.13
N LEU A 138 9.09 -37.82 11.28
CA LEU A 138 9.74 -36.95 12.25
C LEU A 138 10.91 -36.21 11.58
N PHE A 139 11.85 -36.93 10.94
CA PHE A 139 12.94 -36.30 10.21
C PHE A 139 12.45 -35.25 9.20
N LYS A 140 11.38 -35.56 8.45
CA LYS A 140 10.79 -34.62 7.51
C LYS A 140 10.25 -33.37 8.21
N GLU A 141 9.56 -33.53 9.33
CA GLU A 141 9.00 -32.42 10.11
C GLU A 141 10.08 -31.51 10.71
N ILE A 142 11.19 -32.08 11.19
CA ILE A 142 12.22 -31.31 11.93
C ILE A 142 13.41 -30.83 11.09
N LEU A 143 13.85 -31.61 10.10
CA LEU A 143 15.13 -31.36 9.41
C LEU A 143 15.00 -31.13 7.90
N SER A 144 13.92 -31.56 7.24
CA SER A 144 13.85 -31.41 5.78
C SER A 144 13.93 -29.95 5.30
N GLY A 145 13.38 -29.01 6.06
CA GLY A 145 13.51 -27.57 5.77
C GLY A 145 14.96 -27.08 5.84
N VAL A 146 15.71 -27.51 6.87
CA VAL A 146 17.15 -27.21 7.00
C VAL A 146 17.90 -27.69 5.77
N PHE A 147 17.67 -28.93 5.34
CA PHE A 147 18.33 -29.51 4.17
C PHE A 147 17.92 -28.83 2.86
N ALA A 148 16.64 -28.48 2.71
CA ALA A 148 16.14 -27.83 1.50
C ALA A 148 16.73 -26.42 1.33
N ASP A 149 16.76 -25.65 2.40
CA ASP A 149 17.04 -24.21 2.36
C ASP A 149 18.52 -23.85 2.54
N GLU A 150 19.37 -24.79 2.98
CA GLU A 150 20.82 -24.57 3.10
C GLU A 150 21.44 -24.35 1.71
N LYS A 151 22.10 -23.21 1.46
CA LYS A 151 22.53 -22.80 0.11
C LYS A 151 23.98 -23.15 -0.26
N THR A 152 24.83 -23.54 0.68
CA THR A 152 26.28 -23.69 0.47
C THR A 152 26.69 -25.11 0.07
N LYS A 153 25.92 -26.13 0.45
CA LYS A 153 26.20 -27.53 0.10
C LYS A 153 25.46 -27.99 -1.15
N THR A 154 26.15 -28.82 -1.92
CA THR A 154 25.61 -29.52 -3.09
C THR A 154 24.57 -30.57 -2.69
N ALA A 155 23.72 -30.97 -3.65
CA ALA A 155 22.74 -32.03 -3.43
C ALA A 155 23.39 -33.36 -2.99
N ALA A 156 24.61 -33.67 -3.47
CA ALA A 156 25.34 -34.88 -3.11
C ALA A 156 25.84 -34.84 -1.66
N GLU A 157 26.38 -33.70 -1.21
CA GLU A 157 26.81 -33.52 0.19
C GLU A 157 25.61 -33.61 1.14
N LYS A 158 24.50 -32.95 0.79
CA LYS A 158 23.25 -33.05 1.56
C LYS A 158 22.75 -34.49 1.67
N ALA A 159 22.74 -35.24 0.57
CA ALA A 159 22.34 -36.65 0.58
C ALA A 159 23.26 -37.51 1.46
N ALA A 160 24.57 -37.27 1.43
CA ALA A 160 25.52 -37.99 2.29
C ALA A 160 25.28 -37.71 3.78
N LEU A 161 25.08 -36.45 4.16
CA LEU A 161 24.77 -36.06 5.54
C LEU A 161 23.42 -36.62 6.01
N GLU A 162 22.41 -36.64 5.13
CA GLU A 162 21.11 -37.21 5.43
C GLU A 162 21.19 -38.73 5.71
N VAL A 163 22.02 -39.46 4.98
CA VAL A 163 22.30 -40.89 5.25
C VAL A 163 22.92 -41.08 6.64
N ILE A 164 23.87 -40.22 7.02
CA ILE A 164 24.51 -40.26 8.35
C ILE A 164 23.51 -39.89 9.46
N ILE A 165 22.57 -38.98 9.24
CA ILE A 165 21.58 -38.69 10.29
C ILE A 165 20.57 -39.86 10.45
N LYS A 166 20.33 -40.61 9.37
CA LYS A 166 19.30 -41.67 9.31
C LYS A 166 19.79 -43.09 9.60
N PHE A 167 21.10 -43.38 9.63
CA PHE A 167 21.54 -44.75 9.89
C PHE A 167 21.18 -45.22 11.30
N GLY A 168 21.14 -46.55 11.49
CA GLY A 168 20.72 -47.18 12.73
C GLY A 168 21.61 -46.81 13.91
N ASP A 169 21.00 -46.62 15.08
CA ASP A 169 21.71 -46.18 16.28
C ASP A 169 22.62 -47.29 16.80
N ILE A 170 23.89 -46.99 17.06
CA ILE A 170 24.84 -47.90 17.69
C ILE A 170 25.26 -47.26 19.01
N THR A 171 25.17 -48.03 20.09
CA THR A 171 25.57 -47.60 21.44
C THR A 171 26.41 -48.70 22.08
N LEU A 172 27.71 -48.45 22.17
CA LEU A 172 28.68 -49.29 22.86
C LEU A 172 29.30 -48.49 24.02
N PRO A 173 29.39 -49.09 25.22
CA PRO A 173 30.13 -48.50 26.33
C PRO A 173 31.58 -48.22 25.93
N ILE A 174 32.10 -47.04 26.30
CA ILE A 174 33.43 -46.55 25.89
C ILE A 174 34.55 -47.52 26.30
N ASP A 175 34.41 -48.19 27.45
CA ASP A 175 35.34 -49.19 27.97
C ASP A 175 35.43 -50.46 27.11
N LYS A 176 34.48 -50.66 26.19
CA LYS A 176 34.44 -51.80 25.26
C LYS A 176 34.96 -51.47 23.86
N ILE A 177 35.38 -50.23 23.61
CA ILE A 177 36.00 -49.82 22.35
C ILE A 177 37.51 -50.05 22.50
N PRO A 178 38.16 -50.88 21.66
CA PRO A 178 39.60 -51.08 21.74
C PRO A 178 40.36 -49.75 21.58
N ALA A 179 41.40 -49.55 22.37
CA ALA A 179 42.20 -48.33 22.33
C ALA A 179 42.85 -48.16 20.95
N GLY A 180 42.48 -47.09 20.23
CA GLY A 180 42.94 -46.79 18.87
C GLY A 180 41.96 -47.14 17.75
N ASP A 181 40.86 -47.84 18.04
CA ASP A 181 39.81 -48.09 17.05
C ASP A 181 38.86 -46.88 16.94
N PRO A 182 38.30 -46.61 15.74
CA PRO A 182 37.36 -45.53 15.53
C PRO A 182 36.06 -45.78 16.31
N ASP A 183 35.50 -44.73 16.92
CA ASP A 183 34.26 -44.84 17.70
C ASP A 183 33.07 -45.25 16.78
N PRO A 184 32.50 -46.45 16.98
CA PRO A 184 31.39 -46.94 16.16
C PRO A 184 30.04 -46.39 16.61
N ASN A 185 29.99 -45.59 17.70
CA ASN A 185 28.76 -45.01 18.19
C ASN A 185 28.13 -44.08 17.15
N ALA A 186 26.81 -44.21 16.98
CA ALA A 186 26.11 -43.42 15.98
C ALA A 186 25.97 -41.95 16.39
N ALA A 187 25.75 -41.68 17.68
CA ALA A 187 25.41 -40.34 18.15
C ALA A 187 26.49 -39.28 17.84
N PRO A 188 27.79 -39.51 18.10
CA PRO A 188 28.82 -38.56 17.72
C PRO A 188 28.89 -38.27 16.21
N GLN A 189 28.77 -39.30 15.38
CA GLN A 189 28.76 -39.15 13.91
C GLN A 189 27.53 -38.34 13.44
N LYS A 190 26.36 -38.62 14.03
CA LYS A 190 25.12 -37.88 13.77
C LYS A 190 25.22 -36.42 14.17
N ARG A 191 25.82 -36.11 15.32
CA ARG A 191 26.03 -34.72 15.77
C ARG A 191 26.95 -33.95 14.84
N ILE A 192 28.05 -34.56 14.39
CA ILE A 192 28.95 -33.94 13.39
C ILE A 192 28.17 -33.67 12.11
N ALA A 193 27.49 -34.68 11.55
CA ALA A 193 26.75 -34.52 10.30
C ALA A 193 25.63 -33.47 10.40
N PHE A 194 24.94 -33.41 11.55
CA PHE A 194 23.97 -32.35 11.83
C PHE A 194 24.63 -30.97 11.89
N LEU A 195 25.72 -30.80 12.62
CA LEU A 195 26.40 -29.49 12.72
C LEU A 195 26.98 -29.05 11.37
N GLU A 196 27.42 -30.00 10.54
CA GLU A 196 27.95 -29.71 9.21
C GLU A 196 26.89 -29.14 8.26
N ILE A 197 25.63 -29.60 8.33
CA ILE A 197 24.51 -29.00 7.58
C ILE A 197 23.92 -27.77 8.30
N PHE A 198 23.87 -27.81 9.63
CA PHE A 198 23.12 -26.85 10.42
C PHE A 198 23.88 -25.55 10.68
N LEU A 199 25.19 -25.56 10.86
CA LEU A 199 25.95 -24.32 11.11
C LEU A 199 25.94 -23.37 9.90
N PRO A 200 26.13 -23.83 8.65
CA PRO A 200 25.94 -22.99 7.46
C PRO A 200 24.51 -22.45 7.33
N TYR A 201 23.51 -23.31 7.55
CA TYR A 201 22.11 -22.90 7.56
C TYR A 201 21.81 -21.85 8.65
N LEU A 202 22.34 -22.05 9.85
CA LEU A 202 22.21 -21.13 10.97
C LEU A 202 22.80 -19.77 10.63
N ARG A 203 24.01 -19.73 10.06
CA ARG A 203 24.62 -18.48 9.58
C ARG A 203 23.77 -17.79 8.53
N GLN A 204 23.19 -18.53 7.58
CA GLN A 204 22.27 -17.98 6.57
C GLN A 204 21.04 -17.33 7.21
N GLN A 205 20.37 -18.00 8.15
CA GLN A 205 19.18 -17.47 8.82
C GLN A 205 19.50 -16.27 9.71
N LEU A 206 20.58 -16.32 10.49
CA LEU A 206 21.00 -15.22 11.34
C LEU A 206 21.45 -14.01 10.51
N THR A 207 22.19 -14.25 9.41
CA THR A 207 22.58 -13.21 8.45
C THR A 207 21.35 -12.54 7.87
N HIS A 208 20.40 -13.32 7.35
CA HIS A 208 19.18 -12.79 6.78
C HIS A 208 18.41 -11.95 7.79
N ARG A 209 18.14 -12.50 8.98
CA ARG A 209 17.44 -11.78 10.07
C ARG A 209 18.14 -10.47 10.44
N PHE A 210 19.46 -10.51 10.63
CA PHE A 210 20.24 -9.34 11.01
C PHE A 210 20.21 -8.25 9.93
N VAL A 211 20.36 -8.62 8.65
CA VAL A 211 20.27 -7.69 7.52
C VAL A 211 18.88 -7.07 7.47
N ILE A 212 17.81 -7.87 7.53
CA ILE A 212 16.44 -7.37 7.48
C ILE A 212 16.14 -6.44 8.65
N GLU A 213 16.47 -6.81 9.89
CA GLU A 213 16.24 -5.95 11.07
C GLU A 213 17.00 -4.63 10.97
N THR A 214 18.25 -4.67 10.50
CA THR A 214 19.09 -3.48 10.31
C THR A 214 18.50 -2.55 9.23
N LEU A 215 18.06 -3.11 8.11
CA LEU A 215 17.45 -2.36 7.02
C LEU A 215 16.05 -1.86 7.37
N ALA A 216 15.28 -2.62 8.14
CA ALA A 216 13.95 -2.25 8.62
C ALA A 216 14.03 -1.04 9.55
N ALA A 217 14.99 -1.05 10.49
CA ALA A 217 15.27 0.08 11.36
C ALA A 217 15.69 1.34 10.57
N TYR A 218 16.48 1.17 9.51
CA TYR A 218 16.87 2.27 8.62
C TYR A 218 15.70 2.83 7.79
N ALA A 219 14.87 1.93 7.25
CA ALA A 219 13.75 2.26 6.40
C ALA A 219 12.55 2.79 7.21
N GLU A 220 12.51 2.52 8.52
CA GLU A 220 11.38 2.75 9.42
C GLU A 220 10.14 1.94 8.98
N LEU A 221 10.38 0.68 8.60
CA LEU A 221 9.37 -0.27 8.15
C LEU A 221 9.34 -1.51 9.04
N GLU A 222 8.24 -2.25 8.99
CA GLU A 222 8.17 -3.58 9.60
C GLU A 222 9.15 -4.56 8.91
N SER A 223 9.71 -5.51 9.66
CA SER A 223 10.64 -6.51 9.11
C SER A 223 10.05 -7.32 7.96
N LYS A 224 8.78 -7.73 8.05
CA LYS A 224 8.10 -8.51 7.00
C LYS A 224 7.98 -7.71 5.68
N VAL A 225 7.64 -6.43 5.79
CA VAL A 225 7.53 -5.51 4.66
C VAL A 225 8.91 -5.24 4.05
N THR A 226 9.90 -5.01 4.91
CA THR A 226 11.30 -4.81 4.49
C THR A 226 11.84 -6.02 3.75
N ASP A 227 11.64 -7.23 4.28
CA ASP A 227 12.09 -8.47 3.63
C ASP A 227 11.47 -8.63 2.24
N GLU A 228 10.15 -8.45 2.10
CA GLU A 228 9.50 -8.53 0.79
C GLU A 228 10.13 -7.54 -0.20
N LEU A 229 10.32 -6.28 0.22
CA LEU A 229 10.95 -5.26 -0.62
C LEU A 229 12.38 -5.64 -1.05
N VAL A 230 13.25 -6.01 -0.11
CA VAL A 230 14.69 -6.18 -0.41
C VAL A 230 15.02 -7.53 -1.02
N SER A 231 14.26 -8.57 -0.68
CA SER A 231 14.53 -9.95 -1.11
C SER A 231 13.84 -10.33 -2.41
N LYS A 232 12.79 -9.60 -2.82
CA LYS A 232 11.99 -9.97 -4.00
C LYS A 232 11.70 -8.83 -4.97
N ILE A 233 11.33 -7.65 -4.47
CA ILE A 233 10.76 -6.58 -5.29
C ILE A 233 11.84 -5.65 -5.86
N LEU A 234 12.70 -5.14 -4.99
CA LEU A 234 13.75 -4.20 -5.35
C LEU A 234 14.95 -4.97 -5.90
N LYS A 235 15.30 -4.68 -7.15
CA LYS A 235 16.38 -5.35 -7.88
C LYS A 235 17.31 -4.32 -8.52
N LEU A 236 18.62 -4.58 -8.43
CA LEU A 236 19.65 -3.74 -9.02
C LEU A 236 20.71 -4.59 -9.73
N GLY A 237 21.52 -3.93 -10.55
CA GLY A 237 22.59 -4.56 -11.31
C GLY A 237 22.15 -5.14 -12.66
N THR A 238 23.13 -5.71 -13.37
CA THR A 238 22.95 -6.38 -14.66
C THR A 238 23.69 -7.71 -14.62
N PRO A 239 23.00 -8.86 -14.49
CA PRO A 239 21.56 -9.03 -14.41
C PRO A 239 20.95 -8.45 -13.12
N ALA A 240 19.64 -8.17 -13.13
CA ALA A 240 18.94 -7.60 -11.99
C ALA A 240 18.81 -8.65 -10.85
N GLU A 241 19.51 -8.42 -9.74
CA GLU A 241 19.44 -9.24 -8.53
C GLU A 241 18.70 -8.49 -7.41
N PRO A 242 18.00 -9.19 -6.50
CA PRO A 242 17.42 -8.58 -5.31
C PRO A 242 18.47 -7.80 -4.53
N ILE A 243 18.12 -6.59 -4.07
CA ILE A 243 19.09 -5.75 -3.36
C ILE A 243 19.58 -6.37 -2.04
N TYR A 244 18.85 -7.34 -1.47
CA TYR A 244 19.34 -8.18 -0.36
C TYR A 244 20.72 -8.78 -0.65
N THR A 245 20.97 -9.27 -1.86
CA THR A 245 22.25 -9.92 -2.19
C THR A 245 23.44 -8.97 -2.09
N ILE A 246 23.21 -7.68 -2.36
CA ILE A 246 24.23 -6.63 -2.21
C ILE A 246 24.64 -6.51 -0.74
N PHE A 247 23.66 -6.48 0.17
CA PHE A 247 23.92 -6.35 1.60
C PHE A 247 24.53 -7.60 2.21
N GLU A 248 24.11 -8.79 1.77
CA GLU A 248 24.70 -10.06 2.18
C GLU A 248 26.18 -10.17 1.76
N LYS A 249 26.51 -9.77 0.52
CA LYS A 249 27.88 -9.81 -0.03
C LYS A 249 28.81 -8.73 0.54
N ILE A 250 28.35 -7.86 1.44
CA ILE A 250 29.20 -6.85 2.09
C ILE A 250 30.39 -7.51 2.80
N LYS A 251 30.19 -8.67 3.43
CA LYS A 251 31.26 -9.41 4.12
C LYS A 251 32.32 -9.98 3.18
N ASP A 252 31.93 -10.38 1.96
CA ASP A 252 32.81 -10.99 0.97
C ASP A 252 33.76 -9.98 0.29
N SER A 253 33.56 -8.68 0.53
CA SER A 253 34.23 -7.61 -0.20
C SER A 253 35.62 -7.23 0.32
N ALA A 254 36.05 -7.75 1.47
CA ALA A 254 37.32 -7.33 2.09
C ALA A 254 38.56 -7.87 1.39
N LYS A 255 38.42 -8.99 0.65
CA LYS A 255 39.42 -9.61 -0.24
C LYS A 255 40.88 -9.35 0.18
N PRO A 256 41.32 -9.84 1.36
CA PRO A 256 42.59 -9.45 1.97
C PRO A 256 43.85 -9.92 1.22
N THR A 257 43.66 -10.76 0.19
CA THR A 257 44.70 -11.30 -0.68
C THR A 257 44.86 -10.54 -2.01
N GLU A 258 44.02 -9.53 -2.28
CA GLU A 258 44.22 -8.66 -3.45
C GLU A 258 45.38 -7.70 -3.19
N THR A 259 46.29 -7.57 -4.17
CA THR A 259 47.47 -6.69 -4.11
C THR A 259 47.14 -5.21 -4.31
N ASN A 260 45.92 -4.91 -4.76
CA ASN A 260 45.42 -3.55 -4.91
C ASN A 260 44.09 -3.46 -4.16
N TRP A 261 44.09 -2.86 -2.98
CA TRP A 261 42.92 -2.71 -2.15
C TRP A 261 42.43 -1.26 -2.14
N SER A 262 41.12 -1.07 -2.17
CA SER A 262 40.49 0.26 -2.06
C SER A 262 39.29 0.18 -1.14
N GLY A 263 39.21 1.08 -0.17
CA GLY A 263 38.12 1.15 0.78
C GLY A 263 38.28 2.30 1.75
N TYR A 264 37.64 2.17 2.91
CA TYR A 264 37.66 3.14 3.98
C TYR A 264 38.26 2.51 5.24
N LEU A 265 39.15 3.26 5.87
CA LEU A 265 39.70 3.02 7.20
C LEU A 265 38.88 3.83 8.22
N ILE A 266 38.53 3.19 9.33
CA ILE A 266 37.83 3.78 10.48
C ILE A 266 38.66 3.53 11.73
N PRO A 267 39.43 4.53 12.19
CA PRO A 267 40.21 4.41 13.42
C PRO A 267 39.32 4.17 14.63
N ALA A 268 39.75 3.29 15.54
CA ALA A 268 39.05 3.03 16.80
C ALA A 268 39.33 4.09 17.88
N ALA A 269 40.44 4.82 17.76
CA ALA A 269 40.87 5.83 18.70
C ALA A 269 41.41 7.06 17.95
N HIS A 270 41.34 8.21 18.60
CA HIS A 270 42.02 9.40 18.12
C HIS A 270 43.50 9.33 18.53
N ALA A 271 44.39 9.19 17.56
CA ALA A 271 45.82 9.01 17.79
C ALA A 271 46.64 9.29 16.52
N ASN A 272 47.95 9.36 16.71
CA ASN A 272 48.93 9.32 15.62
C ASN A 272 49.18 7.85 15.24
N PHE A 273 48.79 7.47 14.03
CA PHE A 273 48.98 6.12 13.50
C PHE A 273 50.26 6.05 12.68
N THR A 274 51.03 4.99 12.88
CA THR A 274 52.13 4.61 11.99
C THR A 274 51.73 3.33 11.28
N PHE A 275 51.82 3.30 9.95
CA PHE A 275 51.57 2.11 9.13
C PHE A 275 52.88 1.36 8.89
N ILE A 276 52.84 0.05 9.03
CA ILE A 276 54.00 -0.85 8.89
C ILE A 276 53.65 -1.91 7.86
N ILE A 277 54.46 -2.04 6.81
CA ILE A 277 54.29 -3.05 5.77
C ILE A 277 55.35 -4.12 5.97
N LYS A 278 54.92 -5.38 6.07
CA LYS A 278 55.82 -6.53 6.24
C LYS A 278 55.88 -7.36 4.96
N ASN A 279 56.96 -8.11 4.77
CA ASN A 279 57.14 -9.03 3.65
C ASN A 279 57.02 -8.34 2.28
N SER A 280 57.63 -7.16 2.13
CA SER A 280 57.59 -6.41 0.87
C SER A 280 58.98 -5.96 0.44
N ASP A 281 59.42 -6.42 -0.74
CA ASP A 281 60.72 -6.07 -1.33
C ASP A 281 60.70 -4.72 -2.05
N ALA A 282 59.51 -4.19 -2.36
CA ALA A 282 59.31 -2.93 -3.06
C ALA A 282 58.70 -1.87 -2.14
N ALA A 283 59.02 -0.59 -2.39
CA ALA A 283 58.42 0.51 -1.65
C ALA A 283 56.88 0.49 -1.81
N PRO A 284 56.11 0.41 -0.70
CA PRO A 284 54.67 0.30 -0.77
C PRO A 284 54.04 1.62 -1.21
N VAL A 285 52.98 1.54 -2.03
CA VAL A 285 52.18 2.71 -2.42
C VAL A 285 50.85 2.64 -1.69
N ILE A 286 50.73 3.43 -0.63
CA ILE A 286 49.50 3.54 0.18
C ILE A 286 49.13 5.01 0.29
N SER A 287 47.84 5.33 0.16
CA SER A 287 47.33 6.67 0.39
C SER A 287 46.11 6.70 1.30
N ILE A 288 45.98 7.80 2.06
CA ILE A 288 44.84 8.14 2.90
C ILE A 288 44.20 9.41 2.33
N ASP A 289 42.92 9.36 1.99
CA ASP A 289 42.17 10.44 1.33
C ASP A 289 42.86 10.96 0.04
N GLY A 290 43.59 10.09 -0.65
CA GLY A 290 44.34 10.41 -1.87
C GLY A 290 45.72 11.05 -1.61
N VAL A 291 46.11 11.26 -0.36
CA VAL A 291 47.44 11.72 0.03
C VAL A 291 48.34 10.51 0.27
N ALA A 292 49.41 10.39 -0.52
CA ALA A 292 50.34 9.27 -0.41
C ALA A 292 51.14 9.33 0.90
N LEU A 293 51.19 8.21 1.61
CA LEU A 293 52.02 8.06 2.80
C LEU A 293 53.49 7.88 2.39
N HIS A 294 54.38 8.53 3.13
CA HIS A 294 55.81 8.37 2.95
C HIS A 294 56.32 7.19 3.80
N PHE A 295 57.03 6.24 3.18
CA PHE A 295 57.58 5.05 3.84
C PHE A 295 59.10 5.01 3.81
N THR A 296 59.69 4.57 4.92
CA THR A 296 61.14 4.38 5.11
C THR A 296 61.45 2.94 5.50
N VAL A 297 62.57 2.39 5.01
CA VAL A 297 63.03 1.03 5.36
C VAL A 297 63.65 1.05 6.75
N GLN A 298 63.23 0.13 7.61
CA GLN A 298 63.78 -0.06 8.96
C GLN A 298 64.76 -1.24 8.95
N GLU A 299 66.05 -0.96 8.80
CA GLU A 299 67.18 -1.91 8.84
C GLU A 299 67.10 -3.09 7.84
N ASP A 300 68.10 -3.20 6.97
CA ASP A 300 68.27 -4.30 6.01
C ASP A 300 68.84 -5.55 6.72
N PRO A 301 68.28 -6.78 6.60
CA PRO A 301 67.19 -7.23 5.74
C PRO A 301 65.92 -7.65 6.52
N THR A 302 65.12 -6.70 7.00
CA THR A 302 63.84 -7.01 7.67
C THR A 302 62.65 -7.12 6.71
N ASN A 303 62.77 -6.65 5.47
CA ASN A 303 61.64 -6.49 4.53
C ASN A 303 60.44 -5.72 5.14
N GLU A 304 60.73 -4.75 6.01
CA GLU A 304 59.72 -3.89 6.67
C GLU A 304 59.84 -2.41 6.26
N TRP A 305 58.69 -1.80 5.95
CA TRP A 305 58.56 -0.38 5.60
C TRP A 305 57.66 0.33 6.60
N TRP A 306 58.08 1.50 7.09
CA TRP A 306 57.38 2.26 8.11
C TRP A 306 56.99 3.65 7.61
N SER A 307 55.74 4.04 7.82
CA SER A 307 55.26 5.35 7.42
C SER A 307 55.66 6.45 8.40
N ASP A 308 55.59 7.70 7.96
CA ASP A 308 55.43 8.84 8.87
C ASP A 308 54.12 8.70 9.69
N THR A 309 54.03 9.44 10.79
CA THR A 309 52.83 9.41 11.64
C THR A 309 51.70 10.23 11.03
N GLU A 310 50.52 9.62 10.92
CA GLU A 310 49.29 10.26 10.46
C GLU A 310 48.29 10.44 11.61
N GLU A 311 47.79 11.66 11.82
CA GLU A 311 46.79 11.93 12.85
C GLU A 311 45.39 11.54 12.36
N LEU A 312 44.83 10.50 12.96
CA LEU A 312 43.50 10.00 12.60
C LEU A 312 42.51 10.15 13.76
N GLN A 313 41.26 10.46 13.43
CA GLN A 313 40.18 10.65 14.41
C GLN A 313 39.32 9.40 14.55
N ALA A 314 38.98 9.06 15.79
CA ALA A 314 38.11 7.93 16.09
C ALA A 314 36.76 8.06 15.35
N GLY A 315 36.33 7.00 14.67
CA GLY A 315 35.04 6.93 13.99
C GLY A 315 34.92 7.72 12.68
N LYS A 316 35.95 8.48 12.27
CA LYS A 316 35.96 9.17 10.97
C LYS A 316 36.34 8.19 9.85
N LEU A 317 35.67 8.30 8.71
CA LEU A 317 35.98 7.54 7.50
C LEU A 317 37.14 8.21 6.74
N TYR A 318 38.19 7.44 6.46
CA TYR A 318 39.32 7.85 5.64
C TYR A 318 39.47 6.90 4.47
N LYS A 319 39.56 7.39 3.24
CA LYS A 319 39.71 6.54 2.06
C LYS A 319 41.12 5.98 2.00
N LEU A 320 41.28 4.67 2.20
CA LEU A 320 42.55 3.96 2.14
C LEU A 320 42.66 3.25 0.78
N THR A 321 43.75 3.50 0.06
CA THR A 321 44.06 2.77 -1.18
C THR A 321 45.47 2.22 -1.12
N THR A 322 45.65 0.99 -1.59
CA THR A 322 46.91 0.27 -1.64
C THR A 322 47.19 -0.16 -3.07
N THR A 323 48.44 -0.11 -3.50
CA THR A 323 48.87 -0.61 -4.80
C THR A 323 50.12 -1.46 -4.64
N GLY A 324 50.07 -2.70 -5.15
CA GLY A 324 51.18 -3.67 -5.07
C GLY A 324 51.41 -4.29 -3.68
N VAL A 325 50.47 -4.13 -2.74
CA VAL A 325 50.58 -4.65 -1.36
C VAL A 325 49.26 -5.32 -0.95
N GLU A 326 49.37 -6.57 -0.51
CA GLU A 326 48.24 -7.29 0.07
C GLU A 326 47.85 -6.72 1.43
N LEU A 327 46.55 -6.54 1.68
CA LEU A 327 46.01 -5.97 2.91
C LEU A 327 46.49 -6.72 4.17
N LYS A 328 46.68 -8.06 4.08
CA LYS A 328 47.18 -8.89 5.19
C LYS A 328 48.60 -8.53 5.67
N ASN A 329 49.37 -7.85 4.81
CA ASN A 329 50.74 -7.43 5.08
C ASN A 329 50.81 -6.00 5.66
N ILE A 330 49.66 -5.35 5.86
CA ILE A 330 49.56 -3.99 6.38
C ILE A 330 49.21 -4.03 7.88
N PHE A 331 50.11 -3.46 8.67
CA PHE A 331 50.00 -3.34 10.11
C PHE A 331 49.93 -1.87 10.49
N TRP A 332 49.42 -1.59 11.68
CA TRP A 332 49.42 -0.25 12.25
C TRP A 332 49.86 -0.29 13.71
N LYS A 333 50.29 0.86 14.23
CA LYS A 333 50.43 1.10 15.66
C LYS A 333 50.06 2.54 16.00
N THR A 334 49.77 2.76 17.27
CA THR A 334 49.69 4.08 17.88
C THR A 334 50.75 4.16 18.99
N PRO A 335 51.05 5.35 19.56
CA PRO A 335 51.91 5.44 20.74
C PRO A 335 51.46 4.58 21.93
N ALA A 336 50.17 4.24 21.99
CA ALA A 336 49.56 3.47 23.08
C ALA A 336 49.29 1.99 22.72
N SER A 337 49.63 1.53 21.51
CA SER A 337 49.33 0.16 21.07
C SER A 337 50.55 -0.54 20.46
N ALA A 338 50.60 -1.86 20.63
CA ALA A 338 51.56 -2.69 19.90
C ALA A 338 51.28 -2.67 18.39
N ILE A 339 52.26 -3.15 17.60
CA ILE A 339 52.07 -3.38 16.16
C ILE A 339 51.06 -4.51 15.99
N THR A 340 49.95 -4.22 15.34
CA THR A 340 48.91 -5.21 15.03
C THR A 340 48.52 -5.11 13.56
N ALA A 341 48.02 -6.20 12.98
CA ALA A 341 47.34 -6.11 11.70
C ALA A 341 46.19 -5.10 11.81
N ILE A 342 45.84 -4.43 10.72
CA ILE A 342 44.64 -3.60 10.71
C ILE A 342 43.45 -4.55 10.90
N PRO A 343 42.68 -4.42 12.00
CA PRO A 343 41.56 -5.32 12.23
C PRO A 343 40.53 -5.10 11.12
N SER A 344 39.87 -6.18 10.69
CA SER A 344 38.77 -6.07 9.71
C SER A 344 37.68 -5.11 10.19
N SER A 345 37.47 -5.02 11.50
CA SER A 345 36.58 -4.04 12.15
C SER A 345 37.03 -2.58 12.00
N ALA A 346 38.20 -2.27 11.45
CA ALA A 346 38.60 -0.92 11.07
C ALA A 346 38.45 -0.65 9.57
N LEU A 347 38.03 -1.63 8.76
CA LEU A 347 38.00 -1.53 7.30
C LEU A 347 36.57 -1.68 6.75
N ILE A 348 36.27 -0.93 5.69
CA ILE A 348 35.07 -1.10 4.85
C ILE A 348 35.50 -1.04 3.38
N PRO A 349 35.26 -2.08 2.57
CA PRO A 349 35.66 -2.08 1.17
C PRO A 349 34.88 -1.04 0.32
N ASP A 350 35.53 -0.46 -0.69
CA ASP A 350 34.93 0.57 -1.56
C ASP A 350 33.78 -0.01 -2.41
N PHE A 351 33.89 -1.30 -2.76
CA PHE A 351 32.84 -2.06 -3.45
C PHE A 351 31.53 -2.11 -2.65
N ALA A 352 31.62 -2.39 -1.33
CA ALA A 352 30.47 -2.41 -0.44
C ALA A 352 29.78 -1.04 -0.39
N SER A 353 30.55 0.05 -0.48
CA SER A 353 30.00 1.41 -0.44
C SER A 353 29.32 1.78 -1.77
N LYS A 354 29.93 1.48 -2.91
CA LYS A 354 29.40 1.83 -4.25
C LYS A 354 28.12 1.11 -4.63
N GLN A 355 27.94 -0.13 -4.19
CA GLN A 355 26.71 -0.88 -4.49
C GLN A 355 25.62 -0.67 -3.42
N ALA A 356 26.00 -0.50 -2.15
CA ALA A 356 25.03 -0.28 -1.08
C ALA A 356 24.33 1.07 -1.19
N GLU A 357 25.00 2.13 -1.67
CA GLU A 357 24.38 3.44 -1.79
C GLU A 357 23.15 3.43 -2.73
N PRO A 358 23.23 2.96 -3.98
CA PRO A 358 22.04 2.81 -4.84
C PRO A 358 20.95 1.93 -4.22
N ALA A 359 21.33 0.85 -3.53
CA ALA A 359 20.40 -0.06 -2.86
C ALA A 359 19.65 0.62 -1.70
N LEU A 360 20.36 1.39 -0.86
CA LEU A 360 19.77 2.16 0.24
C LEU A 360 18.88 3.30 -0.27
N ILE A 361 19.26 3.95 -1.37
CA ILE A 361 18.42 4.97 -2.02
C ILE A 361 17.13 4.33 -2.54
N ALA A 362 17.22 3.18 -3.22
CA ALA A 362 16.05 2.46 -3.71
C ALA A 362 15.12 2.04 -2.56
N LEU A 363 15.69 1.46 -1.49
CA LEU A 363 14.95 1.07 -0.30
C LEU A 363 14.25 2.27 0.35
N LYS A 364 14.95 3.39 0.61
CA LYS A 364 14.34 4.54 1.30
C LYS A 364 13.24 5.20 0.46
N LYS A 365 13.41 5.29 -0.86
CA LYS A 365 12.37 5.81 -1.77
C LYS A 365 11.10 4.94 -1.75
N SER A 366 11.26 3.63 -1.82
CA SER A 366 10.14 2.70 -1.76
C SER A 366 9.49 2.69 -0.37
N ALA A 367 10.29 2.80 0.69
CA ALA A 367 9.80 2.90 2.07
C ALA A 367 8.91 4.12 2.29
N MET A 368 9.25 5.27 1.70
CA MET A 368 8.40 6.47 1.80
C MET A 368 7.01 6.25 1.21
N LEU A 369 6.89 5.55 0.08
CA LEU A 369 5.59 5.23 -0.51
C LEU A 369 4.84 4.17 0.31
N VAL A 370 5.54 3.12 0.71
CA VAL A 370 4.95 2.02 1.49
C VAL A 370 4.44 2.52 2.84
N SER A 371 5.20 3.34 3.54
CA SER A 371 4.77 3.98 4.78
C SER A 371 3.64 4.99 4.53
N GLY A 372 3.77 5.85 3.52
CA GLY A 372 2.77 6.86 3.21
C GLY A 372 1.38 6.32 2.83
N PHE A 373 1.32 5.12 2.24
CA PHE A 373 0.08 4.43 1.91
C PHE A 373 -0.25 3.26 2.85
N GLU A 374 0.57 3.04 3.88
CA GLU A 374 0.44 1.93 4.84
C GLU A 374 0.27 0.56 4.14
N LEU A 375 1.14 0.27 3.17
CA LEU A 375 1.09 -0.98 2.40
C LEU A 375 1.70 -2.13 3.19
N SER A 376 0.97 -3.24 3.25
CA SER A 376 1.45 -4.51 3.79
C SER A 376 2.31 -5.28 2.79
N ALA A 377 3.06 -6.27 3.28
CA ALA A 377 3.91 -7.12 2.45
C ALA A 377 3.11 -7.86 1.35
N ASP A 378 1.90 -8.32 1.68
CA ASP A 378 1.07 -9.07 0.74
C ASP A 378 0.49 -8.15 -0.35
N GLU A 379 0.19 -6.87 -0.03
CA GLU A 379 -0.22 -5.86 -1.00
C GLU A 379 0.94 -5.48 -1.95
N ILE A 380 2.15 -5.30 -1.42
CA ILE A 380 3.34 -5.00 -2.22
C ILE A 380 3.61 -6.13 -3.21
N ARG A 381 3.56 -7.39 -2.75
CA ARG A 381 3.71 -8.57 -3.60
C ARG A 381 2.67 -8.59 -4.70
N PHE A 382 1.40 -8.41 -4.34
CA PHE A 382 0.30 -8.43 -5.30
C PHE A 382 0.48 -7.35 -6.38
N LEU A 383 0.86 -6.13 -6.00
CA LEU A 383 1.08 -5.01 -6.92
C LEU A 383 2.26 -5.24 -7.87
N ASP A 384 3.34 -5.88 -7.42
CA ASP A 384 4.48 -6.22 -8.28
C ASP A 384 4.13 -7.33 -9.29
N GLU A 385 3.45 -8.39 -8.82
CA GLU A 385 2.98 -9.49 -9.66
C GLU A 385 1.99 -9.01 -10.74
N HIS A 386 1.12 -8.06 -10.40
CA HIS A 386 0.05 -7.57 -11.27
C HIS A 386 0.31 -6.17 -11.82
N LYS A 387 1.58 -5.71 -11.85
CA LYS A 387 1.92 -4.33 -12.23
C LYS A 387 1.30 -3.86 -13.55
N GLY A 388 1.09 -4.76 -14.51
CA GLY A 388 0.42 -4.45 -15.79
C GLY A 388 -1.00 -3.91 -15.63
N GLU A 389 -1.73 -4.37 -14.62
CA GLU A 389 -3.11 -3.92 -14.30
C GLU A 389 -3.12 -2.56 -13.54
N PHE A 390 -1.94 -2.13 -13.06
CA PHE A 390 -1.71 -0.86 -12.37
C PHE A 390 -0.89 0.13 -13.20
N ASP A 391 -1.13 0.10 -14.52
CA ASP A 391 -0.45 0.91 -15.53
C ASP A 391 1.10 0.71 -15.54
N GLY A 392 1.63 -0.42 -15.07
CA GLY A 392 3.07 -0.68 -14.98
C GLY A 392 3.72 -0.06 -13.74
N LEU A 393 3.06 -0.11 -12.59
CA LEU A 393 3.61 0.32 -11.29
C LEU A 393 4.84 -0.52 -10.94
N ASP A 394 6.01 0.11 -10.85
CA ASP A 394 7.27 -0.56 -10.53
C ASP A 394 7.99 0.17 -9.40
N PHE A 395 8.21 -0.51 -8.28
CA PHE A 395 8.92 0.02 -7.12
C PHE A 395 10.40 0.33 -7.40
N ASN A 396 10.97 -0.21 -8.48
CA ASN A 396 12.32 0.14 -8.94
C ASN A 396 12.36 1.44 -9.74
N VAL A 397 11.22 1.92 -10.25
CA VAL A 397 11.12 3.09 -11.15
C VAL A 397 10.01 4.03 -10.71
N LEU A 398 10.19 4.68 -9.56
CA LEU A 398 9.23 5.60 -8.94
C LEU A 398 9.29 7.04 -9.49
N LYS A 399 9.32 7.22 -10.82
CA LYS A 399 9.55 8.53 -11.45
C LYS A 399 8.28 9.24 -11.97
N SER A 400 7.11 8.61 -11.94
CA SER A 400 5.88 9.14 -12.54
C SER A 400 4.78 9.36 -11.49
N ILE A 401 4.24 10.59 -11.47
CA ILE A 401 3.10 10.96 -10.62
C ILE A 401 1.85 10.14 -10.93
N ASP A 402 1.68 9.70 -12.18
CA ASP A 402 0.53 8.88 -12.57
C ASP A 402 0.48 7.58 -11.77
N LYS A 403 1.64 6.94 -11.54
CA LYS A 403 1.73 5.72 -10.74
C LYS A 403 1.40 5.97 -9.27
N TRP A 404 1.75 7.13 -8.75
CA TRP A 404 1.38 7.52 -7.38
C TRP A 404 -0.12 7.79 -7.25
N LEU A 405 -0.76 8.36 -8.28
CA LEU A 405 -2.22 8.49 -8.32
C LEU A 405 -2.92 7.13 -8.40
N ARG A 406 -2.31 6.12 -9.04
CA ARG A 406 -2.81 4.73 -8.99
C ARG A 406 -2.76 4.16 -7.56
N LEU A 407 -1.63 4.34 -6.88
CA LEU A 407 -1.47 3.93 -5.48
C LEU A 407 -2.44 4.66 -4.55
N GLU A 408 -2.63 5.98 -4.73
CA GLU A 408 -3.64 6.75 -3.99
C GLU A 408 -5.04 6.20 -4.23
N ALA A 409 -5.41 5.97 -5.49
CA ALA A 409 -6.74 5.49 -5.82
C ALA A 409 -7.00 4.12 -5.19
N TYR A 410 -6.00 3.24 -5.22
CA TYR A 410 -6.04 1.95 -4.55
C TYR A 410 -6.16 2.10 -3.03
N ALA A 411 -5.29 2.87 -2.38
CA ALA A 411 -5.31 3.08 -0.94
C ALA A 411 -6.64 3.72 -0.50
N ARG A 412 -7.18 4.68 -1.26
CA ARG A 412 -8.48 5.29 -1.01
C ARG A 412 -9.62 4.29 -1.15
N LEU A 413 -9.58 3.39 -2.15
CA LEU A 413 -10.55 2.31 -2.25
C LEU A 413 -10.44 1.41 -1.01
N ARG A 414 -9.25 0.85 -0.74
CA ARG A 414 -8.97 -0.04 0.39
C ARG A 414 -9.47 0.54 1.70
N ASN A 415 -9.09 1.77 2.01
CA ASN A 415 -9.44 2.44 3.27
C ASN A 415 -10.93 2.79 3.36
N SER A 416 -11.67 2.76 2.24
CA SER A 416 -13.12 2.98 2.22
C SER A 416 -13.95 1.71 2.36
N LEU A 417 -13.32 0.53 2.30
CA LEU A 417 -14.01 -0.75 2.42
C LEU A 417 -14.27 -1.10 3.90
N PRO A 418 -15.44 -1.66 4.23
CA PRO A 418 -15.72 -2.11 5.58
C PRO A 418 -14.91 -3.38 5.91
N GLN A 419 -14.85 -3.75 7.20
CA GLN A 419 -14.42 -5.09 7.60
C GLN A 419 -15.50 -6.09 7.18
N ALA A 420 -15.38 -6.59 5.95
CA ALA A 420 -16.35 -7.45 5.30
C ALA A 420 -15.93 -8.92 5.36
N LYS A 421 -16.63 -9.78 4.61
CA LYS A 421 -16.38 -11.22 4.57
C LYS A 421 -15.07 -11.57 3.87
N ILE A 422 -14.66 -10.74 2.90
CA ILE A 422 -13.43 -10.88 2.13
C ILE A 422 -12.70 -9.53 2.09
N ASN A 423 -11.38 -9.55 1.99
CA ASN A 423 -10.59 -8.34 1.75
C ASN A 423 -10.39 -8.09 0.23
N ILE A 424 -9.77 -6.96 -0.12
CA ILE A 424 -9.55 -6.59 -1.54
C ILE A 424 -8.61 -7.55 -2.28
N LEU A 425 -7.60 -8.10 -1.60
CA LEU A 425 -6.68 -9.08 -2.18
C LEU A 425 -7.39 -10.41 -2.44
N ASP A 426 -8.21 -10.89 -1.51
CA ASP A 426 -9.03 -12.09 -1.70
C ASP A 426 -9.95 -11.94 -2.92
N PHE A 427 -10.58 -10.77 -3.06
CA PHE A 427 -11.42 -10.45 -4.21
C PHE A 427 -10.61 -10.46 -5.51
N TRP A 428 -9.42 -9.86 -5.54
CA TRP A 428 -8.59 -9.85 -6.74
C TRP A 428 -7.95 -11.18 -7.08
N HIS A 429 -7.59 -12.00 -6.09
CA HIS A 429 -7.19 -13.39 -6.33
C HIS A 429 -8.32 -14.15 -7.01
N TRP A 430 -9.56 -13.98 -6.54
CA TRP A 430 -10.73 -14.58 -7.18
C TRP A 430 -10.96 -14.05 -8.60
N VAL A 431 -10.85 -12.73 -8.83
CA VAL A 431 -11.02 -12.13 -10.16
C VAL A 431 -9.96 -12.60 -11.18
N ASN A 432 -8.73 -12.86 -10.71
CA ASN A 432 -7.63 -13.31 -11.56
C ASN A 432 -7.57 -14.82 -11.76
N ASP A 433 -8.33 -15.60 -10.98
CA ASP A 433 -8.46 -17.03 -11.16
C ASP A 433 -9.29 -17.35 -12.43
N SER A 434 -8.69 -18.11 -13.35
CA SER A 434 -9.31 -18.50 -14.62
C SER A 434 -10.49 -19.46 -14.44
N THR A 435 -10.64 -20.07 -13.27
CA THR A 435 -11.74 -20.98 -12.91
C THR A 435 -12.95 -20.27 -12.28
N SER A 436 -12.86 -18.96 -12.05
CA SER A 436 -13.91 -18.19 -11.40
C SER A 436 -15.16 -18.00 -12.26
N ASP A 437 -16.33 -18.17 -11.62
CA ASP A 437 -17.64 -17.99 -12.25
C ASP A 437 -18.07 -16.51 -12.26
N VAL A 438 -18.15 -15.93 -13.46
CA VAL A 438 -18.60 -14.54 -13.66
C VAL A 438 -20.01 -14.27 -13.13
N SER A 439 -20.88 -15.29 -13.04
CA SER A 439 -22.24 -15.15 -12.50
C SER A 439 -22.25 -14.71 -11.03
N LYS A 440 -21.14 -14.95 -10.32
CA LYS A 440 -20.94 -14.59 -8.91
C LYS A 440 -20.33 -13.20 -8.71
N LEU A 441 -20.05 -12.46 -9.77
CA LEU A 441 -19.38 -11.15 -9.68
C LEU A 441 -20.10 -10.20 -8.72
N SER A 442 -21.41 -9.98 -8.89
CA SER A 442 -22.17 -9.09 -8.01
C SER A 442 -22.19 -9.60 -6.57
N ASP A 443 -22.32 -10.90 -6.35
CA ASP A 443 -22.26 -11.50 -5.01
C ASP A 443 -20.90 -11.23 -4.35
N LYS A 444 -19.79 -11.38 -5.09
CA LYS A 444 -18.44 -11.09 -4.60
C LYS A 444 -18.20 -9.61 -4.32
N ILE A 445 -18.74 -8.71 -5.15
CA ILE A 445 -18.70 -7.26 -4.88
C ILE A 445 -19.48 -6.96 -3.59
N VAL A 446 -20.62 -7.62 -3.35
CA VAL A 446 -21.38 -7.49 -2.09
C VAL A 446 -20.56 -7.99 -0.90
N GLU A 447 -19.91 -9.16 -1.01
CA GLU A 447 -19.05 -9.73 0.04
C GLU A 447 -17.89 -8.80 0.42
N LEU A 448 -17.36 -8.03 -0.55
CA LEU A 448 -16.28 -7.06 -0.36
C LEU A 448 -16.76 -5.71 0.20
N THR A 449 -17.88 -5.19 -0.33
CA THR A 449 -18.26 -3.77 -0.15
C THR A 449 -19.46 -3.56 0.76
N THR A 450 -20.27 -4.60 1.00
CA THR A 450 -21.60 -4.55 1.65
C THR A 450 -22.65 -3.71 0.90
N TRP A 451 -22.38 -3.28 -0.34
CA TRP A 451 -23.36 -2.54 -1.15
C TRP A 451 -24.53 -3.45 -1.54
N LYS A 452 -25.70 -2.86 -1.80
CA LYS A 452 -26.90 -3.63 -2.18
C LYS A 452 -26.71 -4.27 -3.56
N LYS A 453 -26.88 -5.59 -3.63
CA LYS A 453 -26.75 -6.40 -4.86
C LYS A 453 -27.54 -5.82 -6.04
N GLU A 454 -28.81 -5.47 -5.83
CA GLU A 454 -29.67 -4.89 -6.87
C GLU A 454 -29.07 -3.62 -7.50
N ARG A 455 -28.43 -2.76 -6.69
CA ARG A 455 -27.80 -1.53 -7.17
C ARG A 455 -26.54 -1.83 -7.98
N ILE A 456 -25.76 -2.82 -7.56
CA ILE A 456 -24.59 -3.30 -8.30
C ILE A 456 -25.04 -3.86 -9.65
N ASP A 457 -26.03 -4.76 -9.65
CA ASP A 457 -26.58 -5.40 -10.85
C ASP A 457 -27.06 -4.34 -11.87
N LYS A 458 -27.75 -3.29 -11.41
CA LYS A 458 -28.12 -2.15 -12.26
C LYS A 458 -26.87 -1.45 -12.83
N LEU A 459 -25.91 -1.04 -12.00
CA LEU A 459 -24.76 -0.26 -12.46
C LEU A 459 -23.86 -1.01 -13.47
N ILE A 460 -23.66 -2.31 -13.29
CA ILE A 460 -22.75 -3.11 -14.14
C ILE A 460 -23.37 -3.50 -15.49
N ALA A 461 -24.70 -3.39 -15.62
CA ALA A 461 -25.45 -3.83 -16.79
C ALA A 461 -25.02 -3.13 -18.09
N ALA A 462 -25.33 -3.78 -19.21
CA ALA A 462 -24.90 -3.38 -20.55
C ALA A 462 -25.49 -2.04 -21.02
N ASP A 463 -26.67 -1.69 -20.53
CA ASP A 463 -27.37 -0.41 -20.75
C ASP A 463 -26.83 0.74 -19.89
N HIS A 464 -25.94 0.45 -18.94
CA HIS A 464 -25.31 1.42 -18.04
C HIS A 464 -23.80 1.48 -18.24
N PHE A 465 -22.99 1.02 -17.26
CA PHE A 465 -21.54 1.10 -17.38
C PHE A 465 -20.92 -0.01 -18.22
N ASN A 466 -21.65 -1.09 -18.50
CA ASN A 466 -21.18 -2.24 -19.28
C ASN A 466 -19.85 -2.79 -18.77
N ILE A 467 -19.80 -3.12 -17.47
CA ILE A 467 -18.62 -3.61 -16.75
C ILE A 467 -18.95 -4.91 -16.01
N ALA A 468 -19.53 -5.88 -16.71
CA ALA A 468 -20.01 -7.14 -16.14
C ALA A 468 -18.99 -8.30 -16.29
N LYS A 469 -17.74 -8.03 -16.70
CA LYS A 469 -16.70 -9.06 -16.88
C LYS A 469 -15.72 -9.03 -15.72
N LEU A 470 -15.15 -10.19 -15.37
CA LEU A 470 -14.10 -10.28 -14.33
C LEU A 470 -12.89 -9.39 -14.65
N THR A 471 -12.49 -9.32 -15.92
CA THR A 471 -11.38 -8.48 -16.38
C THR A 471 -11.57 -6.99 -16.07
N ASP A 472 -12.81 -6.53 -15.90
CA ASP A 472 -13.11 -5.14 -15.57
C ASP A 472 -12.73 -4.79 -14.12
N TYR A 473 -12.45 -5.79 -13.26
CA TYR A 473 -12.21 -5.62 -11.82
C TYR A 473 -10.81 -6.04 -11.36
N ARG A 474 -9.86 -6.18 -12.28
CA ARG A 474 -8.45 -6.51 -11.95
C ARG A 474 -7.68 -5.37 -11.29
N ASN A 475 -8.30 -4.21 -11.18
CA ASN A 475 -7.77 -3.03 -10.51
C ASN A 475 -8.92 -2.24 -9.84
N GLU A 476 -8.58 -1.14 -9.20
CA GLU A 476 -9.47 -0.34 -8.39
C GLU A 476 -10.43 0.56 -9.19
N LYS A 477 -10.18 0.79 -10.50
CA LYS A 477 -10.87 1.82 -11.31
C LYS A 477 -12.38 1.65 -11.28
N ASN A 478 -12.87 0.44 -11.57
CA ASN A 478 -14.31 0.18 -11.69
C ASN A 478 -15.01 0.07 -10.34
N LEU A 479 -14.36 -0.45 -9.30
CA LEU A 479 -14.91 -0.40 -7.94
C LEU A 479 -15.08 1.05 -7.46
N LEU A 480 -14.11 1.93 -7.72
CA LEU A 480 -14.24 3.36 -7.43
C LEU A 480 -15.32 4.04 -8.28
N LYS A 481 -15.48 3.64 -9.55
CA LYS A 481 -16.53 4.14 -10.44
C LYS A 481 -17.91 3.81 -9.88
N LEU A 482 -18.11 2.56 -9.43
CA LEU A 482 -19.33 2.12 -8.76
C LEU A 482 -19.57 2.91 -7.46
N GLN A 483 -18.55 3.07 -6.62
CA GLN A 483 -18.65 3.86 -5.39
C GLN A 483 -19.11 5.30 -5.66
N LYS A 484 -18.53 5.97 -6.67
CA LYS A 484 -18.93 7.33 -7.06
C LYS A 484 -20.38 7.38 -7.55
N ALA A 485 -20.80 6.41 -8.38
CA ALA A 485 -22.16 6.34 -8.87
C ALA A 485 -23.18 6.12 -7.74
N LEU A 486 -22.87 5.25 -6.78
CA LEU A 486 -23.70 5.03 -5.60
C LEU A 486 -23.82 6.30 -4.75
N LYS A 487 -22.72 7.05 -4.52
CA LYS A 487 -22.75 8.35 -3.84
C LYS A 487 -23.64 9.37 -4.54
N VAL A 488 -23.61 9.43 -5.88
CA VAL A 488 -24.50 10.30 -6.67
C VAL A 488 -25.95 9.86 -6.51
N ALA A 489 -26.22 8.57 -6.62
CA ALA A 489 -27.55 8.01 -6.45
C ALA A 489 -28.11 8.22 -5.03
N ASP A 490 -27.27 8.18 -4.00
CA ASP A 490 -27.68 8.46 -2.61
C ASP A 490 -27.94 9.95 -2.39
N LYS A 491 -27.08 10.82 -2.94
CA LYS A 491 -27.25 12.29 -2.86
C LYS A 491 -28.52 12.75 -3.57
N ILE A 492 -28.81 12.18 -4.74
CA ILE A 492 -30.02 12.50 -5.49
C ILE A 492 -31.21 11.72 -4.91
N GLY A 493 -31.03 10.53 -4.35
CA GLY A 493 -32.11 9.73 -3.76
C GLY A 493 -33.12 9.18 -4.78
N MET A 494 -32.70 8.98 -6.03
CA MET A 494 -33.53 8.44 -7.12
C MET A 494 -33.04 7.06 -7.58
N ASP A 495 -33.89 6.32 -8.28
CA ASP A 495 -33.52 5.03 -8.88
C ASP A 495 -32.39 5.18 -9.91
N ILE A 496 -31.49 4.19 -9.96
CA ILE A 496 -30.30 4.21 -10.80
C ILE A 496 -30.65 4.28 -12.30
N ASN A 497 -31.65 3.53 -12.75
CA ASN A 497 -32.02 3.52 -14.17
C ASN A 497 -32.52 4.91 -14.60
N LEU A 498 -33.33 5.54 -13.73
CA LEU A 498 -33.83 6.90 -13.98
C LEU A 498 -32.69 7.94 -14.05
N LEU A 499 -31.65 7.78 -13.22
CA LEU A 499 -30.48 8.66 -13.29
C LEU A 499 -29.71 8.51 -14.60
N PHE A 500 -29.61 7.29 -15.15
CA PHE A 500 -29.02 7.08 -16.47
C PHE A 500 -29.90 7.67 -17.58
N ASP A 501 -31.22 7.49 -17.50
CA ASP A 501 -32.16 8.13 -18.44
C ASP A 501 -32.01 9.65 -18.47
N TRP A 502 -31.80 10.28 -17.32
CA TRP A 502 -31.56 11.72 -17.21
C TRP A 502 -30.18 12.14 -17.73
N ALA A 503 -29.17 11.29 -17.60
CA ALA A 503 -27.79 11.59 -17.97
C ALA A 503 -27.50 11.43 -19.47
N ILE A 504 -28.30 10.65 -20.20
CA ILE A 504 -28.10 10.41 -21.63
C ILE A 504 -28.55 11.65 -22.43
N PRO A 505 -27.64 12.39 -23.09
CA PRO A 505 -28.00 13.59 -23.83
C PRO A 505 -28.91 13.25 -25.01
N SER A 506 -29.89 14.10 -25.28
CA SER A 506 -30.79 13.98 -26.43
C SER A 506 -31.14 15.37 -26.97
N SER A 507 -31.35 15.47 -28.28
CA SER A 507 -31.90 16.66 -28.94
C SER A 507 -33.40 16.51 -29.26
N ASN A 508 -34.00 15.35 -28.98
CA ASN A 508 -35.42 15.13 -29.23
C ASN A 508 -36.26 15.88 -28.18
N PHE A 509 -37.03 16.87 -28.62
CA PHE A 509 -37.82 17.72 -27.74
C PHE A 509 -38.78 16.93 -26.84
N LYS A 510 -39.50 15.93 -27.38
CA LYS A 510 -40.44 15.12 -26.59
C LYS A 510 -39.70 14.34 -25.50
N LYS A 511 -38.56 13.73 -25.82
CA LYS A 511 -37.73 13.03 -24.83
C LYS A 511 -37.20 13.97 -23.76
N CYS A 512 -36.65 15.12 -24.16
CA CYS A 512 -36.16 16.14 -23.22
C CYS A 512 -37.27 16.65 -22.31
N ARG A 513 -38.47 16.85 -22.86
CA ARG A 513 -39.64 17.27 -22.09
C ARG A 513 -40.03 16.22 -21.05
N THR A 514 -40.09 14.94 -21.43
CA THR A 514 -40.36 13.85 -20.50
C THR A 514 -39.33 13.77 -19.38
N ILE A 515 -38.03 13.93 -19.70
CA ILE A 515 -36.95 13.96 -18.70
C ILE A 515 -37.12 15.17 -17.75
N ALA A 516 -37.38 16.36 -18.29
CA ALA A 516 -37.58 17.56 -17.48
C ALA A 516 -38.80 17.44 -16.55
N ASP A 517 -39.91 16.88 -17.04
CA ASP A 517 -41.12 16.66 -16.23
C ASP A 517 -40.87 15.57 -15.16
N SER A 518 -40.09 14.53 -15.48
CA SER A 518 -39.64 13.52 -14.51
C SER A 518 -38.79 14.15 -13.39
N ILE A 519 -37.81 14.99 -13.72
CA ILE A 519 -36.98 15.71 -12.74
C ILE A 519 -37.85 16.61 -11.86
N LYS A 520 -38.79 17.37 -12.45
CA LYS A 520 -39.71 18.24 -11.69
C LYS A 520 -40.54 17.45 -10.70
N ASN A 521 -41.09 16.30 -11.12
CA ASN A 521 -41.87 15.42 -10.25
C ASN A 521 -41.02 14.86 -9.10
N ALA A 522 -39.78 14.46 -9.40
CA ALA A 522 -38.83 13.98 -8.39
C ALA A 522 -38.45 15.05 -7.36
N ILE A 523 -38.32 16.32 -7.77
CA ILE A 523 -38.10 17.44 -6.84
C ILE A 523 -39.39 17.72 -6.04
N ARG A 524 -40.55 17.80 -6.71
CA ARG A 524 -41.86 18.06 -6.08
C ARG A 524 -42.17 17.05 -4.98
N ALA A 525 -41.85 15.78 -5.19
CA ALA A 525 -42.10 14.70 -4.23
C ALA A 525 -41.38 14.86 -2.89
N ARG A 526 -40.34 15.70 -2.80
CA ARG A 526 -39.57 15.91 -1.56
C ARG A 526 -40.16 16.95 -0.62
N TYR A 527 -41.05 17.80 -1.12
CA TYR A 527 -41.57 18.93 -0.37
C TYR A 527 -43.06 18.74 -0.08
N ASN A 528 -43.52 19.18 1.08
CA ASN A 528 -44.95 19.29 1.35
C ASN A 528 -45.56 20.47 0.55
N GLN A 529 -46.87 20.66 0.62
CA GLN A 529 -47.54 21.74 -0.15
C GLN A 529 -47.07 23.14 0.27
N THR A 530 -46.83 23.36 1.57
CA THR A 530 -46.48 24.67 2.13
C THR A 530 -45.07 25.11 1.75
N ASP A 531 -44.11 24.17 1.74
CA ASP A 531 -42.70 24.46 1.45
C ASP A 531 -42.41 24.51 -0.06
N TRP A 532 -43.28 23.91 -0.88
CA TRP A 532 -43.07 23.82 -2.33
C TRP A 532 -42.99 25.19 -3.00
N GLU A 533 -43.84 26.14 -2.61
CA GLU A 533 -43.88 27.47 -3.24
C GLU A 533 -42.58 28.25 -2.99
N GLN A 534 -42.03 28.14 -1.77
CA GLN A 534 -40.77 28.81 -1.41
C GLN A 534 -39.57 28.26 -2.19
N VAL A 535 -39.56 26.95 -2.43
CA VAL A 535 -38.45 26.28 -3.15
C VAL A 535 -38.58 26.43 -4.67
N VAL A 536 -39.79 26.35 -5.21
CA VAL A 536 -39.99 26.37 -6.66
C VAL A 536 -39.92 27.77 -7.26
N LYS A 537 -40.24 28.82 -6.48
CA LYS A 537 -40.23 30.21 -6.96
C LYS A 537 -38.87 30.60 -7.58
N PRO A 538 -37.72 30.53 -6.87
CA PRO A 538 -36.43 30.91 -7.46
C PRO A 538 -36.04 30.04 -8.67
N LEU A 539 -36.39 28.75 -8.67
CA LEU A 539 -36.13 27.85 -9.80
C LEU A 539 -36.93 28.23 -11.04
N ASN A 540 -38.22 28.54 -10.86
CA ASN A 540 -39.08 28.97 -11.96
C ASN A 540 -38.75 30.39 -12.43
N ASP A 541 -38.30 31.28 -11.55
CA ASP A 541 -37.89 32.64 -11.93
C ASP A 541 -36.69 32.61 -12.87
N GLN A 542 -35.69 31.77 -12.59
CA GLN A 542 -34.58 31.52 -13.52
C GLN A 542 -35.07 30.97 -14.88
N LEU A 543 -36.00 30.00 -14.87
CA LEU A 543 -36.56 29.45 -16.10
C LEU A 543 -37.37 30.48 -16.89
N ARG A 544 -38.14 31.36 -16.22
CA ARG A 544 -38.90 32.44 -16.86
C ARG A 544 -37.97 33.42 -17.56
N ASN A 545 -36.88 33.81 -16.91
CA ASN A 545 -35.89 34.70 -17.51
C ASN A 545 -35.24 34.06 -18.75
N HIS A 546 -34.83 32.78 -18.68
CA HIS A 546 -34.32 32.08 -19.87
C HIS A 546 -35.36 31.97 -20.99
N GLN A 547 -36.64 31.73 -20.66
CA GLN A 547 -37.73 31.67 -21.65
C GLN A 547 -37.97 33.03 -22.31
N ARG A 548 -37.98 34.10 -21.51
CA ARG A 548 -38.11 35.49 -21.97
C ARG A 548 -36.99 35.85 -22.94
N ASP A 549 -35.74 35.55 -22.59
CA ASP A 549 -34.59 35.84 -23.43
C ASP A 549 -34.65 35.04 -24.75
N ALA A 550 -35.04 33.76 -24.69
CA ALA A 550 -35.21 32.92 -25.88
C ALA A 550 -36.36 33.38 -26.78
N LEU A 551 -37.51 33.78 -26.19
CA LEU A 551 -38.65 34.31 -26.93
C LEU A 551 -38.34 35.67 -27.53
N THR A 552 -37.59 36.52 -26.83
CA THR A 552 -37.11 37.81 -27.34
C THR A 552 -36.28 37.59 -28.60
N ALA A 553 -35.26 36.72 -28.53
CA ALA A 553 -34.44 36.38 -29.68
C ALA A 553 -35.25 35.81 -30.85
N TYR A 554 -36.27 34.99 -30.57
CA TYR A 554 -37.19 34.45 -31.59
C TYR A 554 -38.08 35.53 -32.22
N LEU A 555 -38.64 36.43 -31.40
CA LEU A 555 -39.54 37.50 -31.84
C LEU A 555 -38.82 38.50 -32.75
N LEU A 556 -37.58 38.86 -32.44
CA LEU A 556 -36.75 39.75 -33.29
C LEU A 556 -36.51 39.22 -34.71
N GLN A 557 -36.79 37.93 -34.96
CA GLN A 557 -36.63 37.31 -36.28
C GLN A 557 -37.97 37.12 -37.02
N GLN A 558 -39.09 37.60 -36.45
CA GLN A 558 -40.40 37.46 -37.12
C GLN A 558 -40.56 38.50 -38.22
N PRO A 559 -41.07 38.12 -39.42
CA PRO A 559 -41.19 39.02 -40.56
C PRO A 559 -41.97 40.31 -40.26
N GLU A 560 -43.04 40.22 -39.49
CA GLU A 560 -43.87 41.38 -39.10
C GLU A 560 -43.10 42.39 -38.26
N LEU A 561 -42.31 41.91 -37.31
CA LEU A 561 -41.51 42.75 -36.41
C LEU A 561 -40.32 43.37 -37.13
N ILE A 562 -39.70 42.63 -38.06
CA ILE A 562 -38.66 43.17 -38.94
C ILE A 562 -39.23 44.25 -39.87
N ALA A 563 -40.43 44.04 -40.42
CA ALA A 563 -41.10 45.03 -41.26
C ALA A 563 -41.46 46.31 -40.48
N TRP A 564 -41.73 46.18 -39.19
CA TRP A 564 -41.93 47.31 -38.27
C TRP A 564 -40.61 47.95 -37.78
N ASN A 565 -39.45 47.44 -38.22
CA ASN A 565 -38.11 47.91 -37.81
C ASN A 565 -37.77 47.66 -36.31
N VAL A 566 -38.31 46.59 -35.71
CA VAL A 566 -37.93 46.16 -34.36
C VAL A 566 -36.58 45.43 -34.40
N VAL A 567 -35.56 45.99 -33.74
CA VAL A 567 -34.18 45.43 -33.75
C VAL A 567 -33.70 44.92 -32.40
N ASP A 568 -34.34 45.31 -31.30
CA ASP A 568 -33.95 44.95 -29.94
C ASP A 568 -35.15 44.87 -28.98
N ALA A 569 -34.86 44.67 -27.69
CA ALA A 569 -35.89 44.54 -26.67
C ALA A 569 -36.70 45.83 -26.45
N GLU A 570 -36.11 47.00 -26.69
CA GLU A 570 -36.82 48.29 -26.60
C GLU A 570 -37.85 48.38 -27.73
N GLY A 571 -37.47 48.03 -28.96
CA GLY A 571 -38.42 48.00 -30.07
C GLY A 571 -39.59 47.02 -29.83
N LEU A 572 -39.36 45.91 -29.13
CA LEU A 572 -40.44 45.00 -28.72
C LEU A 572 -41.34 45.61 -27.64
N PHE A 573 -40.78 46.37 -26.70
CA PHE A 573 -41.56 47.14 -25.73
C PHE A 573 -42.43 48.18 -26.42
N GLU A 574 -41.88 48.89 -27.40
CA GLU A 574 -42.62 49.88 -28.19
C GLU A 574 -43.77 49.25 -28.97
N TYR A 575 -43.52 48.10 -29.61
CA TYR A 575 -44.52 47.39 -30.41
C TYR A 575 -45.63 46.76 -29.55
N PHE A 576 -45.26 46.05 -28.47
CA PHE A 576 -46.23 45.32 -27.64
C PHE A 576 -46.79 46.14 -26.45
N LEU A 577 -46.23 47.32 -26.17
CA LEU A 577 -46.61 48.21 -25.07
C LEU A 577 -46.51 47.55 -23.68
N ILE A 578 -45.63 46.55 -23.56
CA ILE A 578 -45.34 45.82 -22.33
C ILE A 578 -43.84 45.65 -22.21
N ASP A 579 -43.31 45.99 -21.03
CA ASP A 579 -41.87 45.89 -20.79
C ASP A 579 -41.47 44.40 -20.70
N ILE A 580 -40.77 43.93 -21.72
CA ILE A 580 -40.28 42.56 -21.84
C ILE A 580 -38.94 42.35 -21.14
N GLN A 581 -38.29 43.40 -20.64
CA GLN A 581 -37.03 43.32 -19.89
C GLN A 581 -37.26 43.20 -18.38
N MET A 582 -38.51 43.31 -17.93
CA MET A 582 -38.90 43.09 -16.54
C MET A 582 -38.45 41.70 -16.06
N ASP A 583 -37.92 41.68 -14.84
CA ASP A 583 -37.50 40.45 -14.17
C ASP A 583 -38.71 39.71 -13.57
N ALA A 584 -38.63 38.40 -13.45
CA ALA A 584 -39.70 37.52 -12.97
C ALA A 584 -40.19 37.85 -11.55
N CYS A 585 -39.38 38.56 -10.75
CA CYS A 585 -39.73 38.98 -9.39
C CYS A 585 -40.72 40.16 -9.33
N MET A 586 -40.95 40.88 -10.43
CA MET A 586 -41.85 42.04 -10.44
C MET A 586 -43.30 41.61 -10.67
N GLU A 587 -44.10 41.65 -9.60
CA GLU A 587 -45.50 41.24 -9.65
C GLU A 587 -46.43 42.44 -9.95
N THR A 588 -47.29 42.30 -10.97
CA THR A 588 -48.34 43.28 -11.32
C THR A 588 -49.66 42.57 -11.60
N SER A 589 -50.79 43.25 -11.38
CA SER A 589 -52.09 42.69 -11.75
C SER A 589 -52.33 42.87 -13.25
N ARG A 590 -53.07 41.93 -13.86
CA ARG A 590 -53.40 42.00 -15.30
C ARG A 590 -54.11 43.30 -15.69
N ILE A 591 -54.97 43.82 -14.80
CA ILE A 591 -55.68 45.09 -15.01
C ILE A 591 -54.73 46.28 -14.95
N LYS A 592 -53.81 46.30 -13.98
CA LYS A 592 -52.83 47.38 -13.86
C LYS A 592 -51.88 47.41 -15.06
N GLN A 593 -51.45 46.24 -15.56
CA GLN A 593 -50.63 46.15 -16.77
C GLN A 593 -51.39 46.67 -17.99
N ALA A 594 -52.62 46.22 -18.21
CA ALA A 594 -53.45 46.67 -19.33
C ALA A 594 -53.69 48.19 -19.30
N LEU A 595 -53.99 48.74 -18.11
CA LEU A 595 -54.12 50.18 -17.92
C LEU A 595 -52.82 50.91 -18.30
N SER A 596 -51.67 50.39 -17.89
CA SER A 596 -50.36 50.99 -18.18
C SER A 596 -50.05 50.96 -19.68
N SER A 597 -50.34 49.85 -20.37
CA SER A 597 -50.18 49.73 -21.82
C SER A 597 -51.07 50.71 -22.59
N VAL A 598 -52.34 50.87 -22.18
CA VAL A 598 -53.26 51.85 -22.79
C VAL A 598 -52.81 53.28 -22.53
N GLN A 599 -52.37 53.59 -21.30
CA GLN A 599 -51.84 54.92 -20.97
C GLN A 599 -50.60 55.25 -21.79
N LEU A 600 -49.68 54.29 -21.95
CA LEU A 600 -48.50 54.43 -22.79
C LEU A 600 -48.86 54.66 -24.25
N PHE A 601 -49.81 53.88 -24.80
CA PHE A 601 -50.28 54.06 -26.17
C PHE A 601 -50.84 55.46 -26.42
N VAL A 602 -51.74 55.94 -25.56
CA VAL A 602 -52.32 57.29 -25.66
C VAL A 602 -51.23 58.35 -25.59
N GLN A 603 -50.23 58.16 -24.72
CA GLN A 603 -49.07 59.07 -24.63
C GLN A 603 -48.24 59.06 -25.93
N ARG A 604 -48.00 57.89 -26.53
CA ARG A 604 -47.29 57.75 -27.80
C ARG A 604 -48.03 58.44 -28.95
N CYS A 605 -49.36 58.33 -29.01
CA CYS A 605 -50.18 59.09 -29.95
C CYS A 605 -49.99 60.61 -29.78
N PHE A 606 -49.99 61.12 -28.53
CA PHE A 606 -49.76 62.55 -28.28
C PHE A 606 -48.36 63.03 -28.63
N LEU A 607 -47.36 62.14 -28.64
CA LEU A 607 -45.98 62.42 -29.05
C LEU A 607 -45.78 62.26 -30.57
N GLY A 608 -46.80 61.85 -31.33
CA GLY A 608 -46.73 61.62 -32.77
C GLY A 608 -46.02 60.32 -33.17
N LEU A 609 -45.70 59.44 -32.21
CA LEU A 609 -44.96 58.20 -32.45
C LEU A 609 -45.82 57.10 -33.13
N GLU A 610 -47.14 57.29 -33.17
CA GLU A 610 -48.09 56.35 -33.76
C GLU A 610 -48.54 56.76 -35.19
N GLU A 611 -48.04 57.88 -35.71
CA GLU A 611 -48.43 58.39 -37.02
C GLU A 611 -47.87 57.55 -38.17
N GLU A 612 -46.56 57.24 -38.11
CA GLU A 612 -45.85 56.48 -39.16
C GLU A 612 -46.38 55.06 -39.30
N HIS A 613 -46.63 54.37 -38.18
CA HIS A 613 -46.98 52.96 -38.18
C HIS A 613 -48.48 52.69 -38.12
N ASN A 614 -49.26 53.55 -37.47
CA ASN A 614 -50.70 53.33 -37.22
C ASN A 614 -51.59 54.41 -37.84
N GLY A 615 -51.02 55.46 -38.45
CA GLY A 615 -51.78 56.55 -39.09
C GLY A 615 -52.55 57.43 -38.10
N ILE A 616 -52.18 57.42 -36.81
CA ILE A 616 -52.86 58.17 -35.76
C ILE A 616 -52.15 59.49 -35.55
N THR A 617 -52.75 60.60 -35.99
CA THR A 617 -52.21 61.93 -35.75
C THR A 617 -52.53 62.42 -34.32
N PRO A 618 -51.67 63.26 -33.71
CA PRO A 618 -51.86 63.74 -32.34
C PRO A 618 -53.18 64.49 -32.11
N ASP A 619 -53.73 65.12 -33.16
CA ASP A 619 -54.93 65.96 -33.12
C ASP A 619 -56.23 65.16 -32.96
N VAL A 620 -56.20 63.83 -33.18
CA VAL A 620 -57.37 62.95 -33.02
C VAL A 620 -57.80 62.82 -31.56
N LEU A 621 -56.89 63.09 -30.61
CA LEU A 621 -57.11 62.86 -29.19
C LEU A 621 -57.36 64.16 -28.41
N ASP A 622 -58.35 64.13 -27.50
CA ASP A 622 -58.67 65.25 -26.61
C ASP A 622 -57.64 65.34 -25.47
N ARG A 623 -56.62 66.20 -25.66
CA ARG A 623 -55.56 66.43 -24.68
C ARG A 623 -56.10 67.00 -23.36
N SER A 624 -57.11 67.87 -23.41
CA SER A 624 -57.68 68.50 -22.21
C SER A 624 -58.38 67.47 -21.32
N ARG A 625 -59.09 66.53 -21.94
CA ARG A 625 -59.73 65.41 -21.24
C ARG A 625 -58.71 64.40 -20.72
N TRP A 626 -57.64 64.14 -21.48
CA TRP A 626 -56.62 63.19 -21.05
C TRP A 626 -55.84 63.67 -19.83
N GLU A 627 -55.60 64.98 -19.69
CA GLU A 627 -54.75 65.53 -18.63
C GLU A 627 -55.10 65.02 -17.22
N TRP A 628 -56.39 64.96 -16.88
CA TRP A 628 -56.85 64.43 -15.61
C TRP A 628 -57.17 62.93 -15.67
N MET A 629 -57.59 62.42 -16.83
CA MET A 629 -57.98 61.01 -17.01
C MET A 629 -56.78 60.05 -17.02
N GLN A 630 -55.59 60.53 -17.40
CA GLN A 630 -54.37 59.73 -17.49
C GLN A 630 -53.94 59.15 -16.13
N ARG A 631 -54.35 59.74 -15.01
CA ARG A 631 -54.04 59.23 -13.66
C ARG A 631 -55.28 58.60 -13.05
N TYR A 632 -55.22 57.29 -12.79
CA TYR A 632 -56.37 56.54 -12.24
C TYR A 632 -56.98 57.19 -11.00
N ARG A 633 -56.17 57.68 -10.05
CA ARG A 633 -56.66 58.34 -8.82
C ARG A 633 -57.38 59.66 -9.07
N VAL A 634 -56.94 60.42 -10.07
CA VAL A 634 -57.58 61.71 -10.43
C VAL A 634 -58.88 61.44 -11.17
N TRP A 635 -58.88 60.47 -12.10
CA TRP A 635 -60.10 59.99 -12.74
C TRP A 635 -61.11 59.48 -11.71
N GLU A 636 -60.66 58.65 -10.75
CA GLU A 636 -61.49 58.13 -9.67
C GLU A 636 -62.10 59.26 -8.83
N ALA A 637 -61.28 60.24 -8.43
CA ALA A 637 -61.75 61.40 -7.68
C ALA A 637 -62.76 62.24 -8.48
N ASN A 638 -62.50 62.51 -9.76
CA ASN A 638 -63.42 63.23 -10.64
C ASN A 638 -64.78 62.51 -10.73
N ARG A 639 -64.78 61.17 -10.89
CA ARG A 639 -66.01 60.36 -10.88
C ARG A 639 -66.72 60.40 -9.53
N LYS A 640 -65.97 60.40 -8.42
CA LYS A 640 -66.53 60.48 -7.07
C LYS A 640 -67.07 61.86 -6.72
N VAL A 641 -66.45 62.95 -7.13
CA VAL A 641 -66.98 64.32 -6.95
C VAL A 641 -68.35 64.44 -7.63
N PHE A 642 -68.48 63.87 -8.83
CA PHE A 642 -69.75 63.88 -9.56
C PHE A 642 -70.83 63.00 -8.91
N LEU A 643 -70.47 61.79 -8.46
CA LEU A 643 -71.43 60.82 -7.91
C LEU A 643 -71.76 61.02 -6.43
N TYR A 644 -70.80 61.54 -5.67
CA TYR A 644 -70.83 61.68 -4.21
C TYR A 644 -70.24 63.05 -3.79
N PRO A 645 -70.85 64.17 -4.21
CA PRO A 645 -70.36 65.52 -3.90
C PRO A 645 -70.29 65.80 -2.39
N GLU A 646 -71.12 65.13 -1.58
CA GLU A 646 -71.13 65.24 -0.12
C GLU A 646 -69.79 64.84 0.53
N ASN A 647 -68.99 63.99 -0.12
CA ASN A 647 -67.68 63.59 0.40
C ASN A 647 -66.59 64.66 0.16
N TRP A 648 -66.86 65.66 -0.67
CA TRP A 648 -65.88 66.67 -1.12
C TRP A 648 -66.30 68.11 -0.80
N ILE A 649 -67.52 68.32 -0.29
CA ILE A 649 -68.01 69.64 0.07
C ILE A 649 -67.42 70.09 1.41
N GLU A 650 -66.52 71.08 1.35
CA GLU A 650 -66.00 71.76 2.52
C GLU A 650 -66.53 73.20 2.54
N SER A 651 -67.31 73.55 3.57
CA SER A 651 -67.99 74.85 3.66
C SER A 651 -67.02 76.05 3.59
N ASN A 652 -65.79 75.86 4.08
CA ASN A 652 -64.68 76.81 4.06
C ASN A 652 -63.89 76.85 2.73
N LEU A 653 -64.11 75.92 1.80
CA LEU A 653 -63.42 75.90 0.49
C LEU A 653 -64.33 76.31 -0.68
N ARG A 654 -65.57 76.68 -0.38
CA ARG A 654 -66.53 77.21 -1.36
C ARG A 654 -65.97 78.45 -2.07
N ASP A 655 -66.03 78.46 -3.40
CA ASP A 655 -65.50 79.51 -4.27
C ASP A 655 -66.49 80.68 -4.48
N ASP A 656 -67.79 80.40 -4.42
CA ASP A 656 -68.89 81.37 -4.54
C ASP A 656 -69.37 81.93 -3.18
N LYS A 657 -68.48 82.02 -2.18
CA LYS A 657 -68.81 82.68 -0.89
C LYS A 657 -69.23 84.14 -1.11
N SER A 658 -70.38 84.52 -0.58
CA SER A 658 -70.82 85.91 -0.56
C SER A 658 -69.88 86.77 0.28
N PRO A 659 -69.81 88.09 0.05
CA PRO A 659 -69.01 88.99 0.89
C PRO A 659 -69.33 88.85 2.39
N PHE A 660 -70.62 88.71 2.74
CA PHE A 660 -71.08 88.49 4.12
C PHE A 660 -70.57 87.18 4.73
N PHE A 661 -70.50 86.11 3.94
CA PHE A 661 -69.99 84.82 4.41
C PHE A 661 -68.48 84.87 4.66
N LYS A 662 -67.71 85.58 3.80
CA LYS A 662 -66.27 85.78 4.00
C LYS A 662 -65.98 86.63 5.23
N GLU A 663 -66.80 87.65 5.49
CA GLU A 663 -66.71 88.48 6.71
C GLU A 663 -67.00 87.63 7.95
N LEU A 664 -68.09 86.86 7.95
CA LEU A 664 -68.43 85.93 9.04
C LEU A 664 -67.32 84.90 9.30
N GLU A 665 -66.76 84.30 8.25
CA GLU A 665 -65.65 83.34 8.38
C GLU A 665 -64.40 84.01 8.96
N SER A 666 -64.07 85.24 8.52
CA SER A 666 -62.94 86.00 9.05
C SER A 666 -63.14 86.38 10.53
N GLU A 667 -64.35 86.77 10.94
CA GLU A 667 -64.65 87.06 12.35
C GLU A 667 -64.55 85.81 13.22
N LEU A 668 -65.08 84.67 12.75
CA LEU A 668 -65.02 83.39 13.45
C LEU A 668 -63.59 82.83 13.56
N LEU A 669 -62.70 83.16 12.62
CA LEU A 669 -61.28 82.77 12.67
C LEU A 669 -60.42 83.66 13.59
N GLN A 670 -60.85 84.90 13.87
CA GLN A 670 -60.06 85.90 14.60
C GLN A 670 -60.39 86.02 16.11
N LYS A 671 -61.55 85.53 16.56
CA LYS A 671 -62.00 85.66 17.95
C LYS A 671 -62.31 84.31 18.59
N ASP A 672 -62.20 84.22 19.91
CA ASP A 672 -62.73 83.10 20.68
C ASP A 672 -64.24 83.00 20.45
N ILE A 673 -64.69 81.86 19.91
CA ILE A 673 -66.09 81.60 19.59
C ILE A 673 -66.89 81.48 20.89
N ASN A 674 -67.68 82.51 21.23
CA ASN A 674 -68.64 82.50 22.33
C ASN A 674 -70.10 82.49 21.81
N LYS A 675 -71.04 82.08 22.67
CA LYS A 675 -72.44 81.76 22.30
C LYS A 675 -73.26 82.95 21.86
#